data_AF-A0A9D8N867-F1
#
_entry.id   AF-A0A9D8N867-F1
#
_cell.length_a   1.000
_cell.length_b   1.000
_cell.length_c   1.000
_cell.angle_alpha   90.00
_cell.angle_beta   90.00
_cell.angle_gamma   90.00
#
_symmetry.space_group_name_H-M   'P 1'
#
loop_
_entity.id
_entity.type
_entity.pdbx_description
1 polymer ?
#
loop_
_entity_poly.entity_id
_entity_poly.type
_entity_poly.pdbx_seq_one_letter_code
_entity_poly.pdbx_strand_id
1 'polypeptide(L)'
;MKSKYIFHIALAVLAVASCREPLGPEDKPSGEQLETIVLEANQEMVSKATLSFPEVHWQESDHLAVFDGTGTRDFSIKSCSGKSAVFTGSVSAEATSLLAVYPYAAAVSAADGTVKVTLPSSQTIGAGECIDPAALLTVASASRGQVLQFKNVCGLIKLSVDRDDITEVVLAAGDGEAIAGTVEVDPSTGVLQKTESAQTTISVKPASGTFAQGDYYIPILPCTLSAGFKVSALTSGGTNGMRVTSSANSVVRNSVLRNIKLSDIEWSTQILTLEQLKAWVAANDGSSVTLGADIAVDGSWTPSALSGGKLFGNGHSISGFVHDATGAGAYGLFSSVENCSFEDLVLSGFNLTSTDQFLGGLAGTAKNSSFKNVSFDGKLQCTAKVTWSGRSAVTTDANNFGVTGGLVGLAEGCSFENCTYSGVLASFGKGTGGICGFCKDSSIKGCSTLIGCEIYCYYHCAGLIAGATIGESVIEDCSAEGFVGCFGYHTGGITGWFENGLIRNCVVGSHSYISSSQYDVGGIAGHMQALAGGKAVVDRCTVYANVQGQYNVGGIVGYTCQKAAGTLAVTNCAYLQGDLYATGINSNYYSLAGGLCGWNQNTLGTVVFENNVARPGLIKTSYTREKRVTPDTSVYKTIGGVAGLLGFSNGDSATKLSNCYTPITKPEILVSYKSIDAYASVFQYWGAFYGKTNTALQYGADNYRDADTQSGLGTPASTAGEVGLSVQQMTDGTLLGLLNSNASKCTAAGVEAESWIAGEFGYPVPASVIADPTPRESETKRVSVCGDSISTFNGYIPAAYAYHYPCSTTTHSYCECVRNVSQTYWYQVIYDHMKNARLDLNMSYSGSAVAHSTNTAKSDQHWYTQCYVQRYLRQGGIGNPDVILLHGGTNDWAHNDNRLYTNSGMCKTAAAPSDAEMEEMFAIADAASTREEIEALDDTTFCTAYIKLVRLWIDQYPGVKIVCIIGDYLSEGVEQSILKIAGHYGAKCVDLLQVNGFNDQTYMPKHDFNGSSGCHPGVQAMRFISNKIYTELGGWLESGSFNKTAESDFEQFNMLENFSM
;
A
#
# COMPACT_ATOMS: atom_id res chain seq x y z
N MET A 1 -31.03 -47.67 -0.54
CA MET A 1 -31.71 -47.99 -1.82
C MET A 1 -31.22 -46.99 -2.87
N LYS A 2 -30.07 -47.22 -3.52
CA LYS A 2 -29.93 -47.72 -4.91
C LYS A 2 -30.95 -47.11 -5.89
N SER A 3 -30.58 -46.07 -6.64
CA SER A 3 -30.45 -46.12 -8.11
C SER A 3 -30.26 -44.73 -8.75
N LYS A 4 -29.10 -44.58 -9.42
CA LYS A 4 -28.84 -43.96 -10.74
C LYS A 4 -29.70 -42.77 -11.20
N TYR A 5 -29.03 -41.66 -11.53
CA TYR A 5 -29.30 -40.93 -12.78
C TYR A 5 -27.98 -40.62 -13.50
N ILE A 6 -27.94 -41.08 -14.75
CA ILE A 6 -26.82 -41.05 -15.69
C ILE A 6 -27.00 -39.82 -16.58
N PHE A 7 -25.95 -39.02 -16.73
CA PHE A 7 -25.88 -37.92 -17.68
C PHE A 7 -26.01 -38.42 -19.12
N HIS A 8 -26.86 -37.77 -19.90
CA HIS A 8 -27.15 -38.10 -21.29
C HIS A 8 -26.08 -37.53 -22.23
N ILE A 9 -25.55 -38.43 -23.06
CA ILE A 9 -24.81 -38.18 -24.30
C ILE A 9 -25.80 -37.73 -25.37
N ALA A 10 -25.53 -36.64 -26.08
CA ALA A 10 -26.23 -36.28 -27.31
C ALA A 10 -25.37 -36.70 -28.51
N LEU A 11 -25.80 -37.79 -29.15
CA LEU A 11 -25.31 -38.31 -30.42
C LEU A 11 -26.36 -37.96 -31.48
N ALA A 12 -26.01 -37.21 -32.52
CA ALA A 12 -26.83 -37.04 -33.72
C ALA A 12 -26.21 -37.87 -34.85
N VAL A 13 -26.97 -38.86 -35.33
CA VAL A 13 -26.65 -39.73 -36.47
C VAL A 13 -27.78 -39.54 -37.48
N LEU A 14 -27.48 -39.35 -38.77
CA LEU A 14 -28.04 -40.18 -39.85
C LEU A 14 -27.52 -39.80 -41.23
N ALA A 15 -27.25 -40.87 -41.98
CA ALA A 15 -26.68 -40.97 -43.32
C ALA A 15 -27.63 -40.53 -44.44
N VAL A 16 -27.09 -40.20 -45.61
CA VAL A 16 -27.73 -40.50 -46.91
C VAL A 16 -26.66 -40.73 -47.99
N ALA A 17 -26.81 -41.81 -48.76
CA ALA A 17 -26.15 -42.02 -50.05
C ALA A 17 -27.20 -42.13 -51.16
N SER A 18 -26.99 -41.47 -52.30
CA SER A 18 -27.00 -42.04 -53.67
C SER A 18 -27.39 -41.05 -54.79
N CYS A 19 -26.72 -41.26 -55.94
CA CYS A 19 -27.06 -40.92 -57.33
C CYS A 19 -26.89 -39.48 -57.89
N ARG A 20 -25.98 -39.38 -58.88
CA ARG A 20 -25.82 -38.38 -59.96
C ARG A 20 -27.01 -38.45 -60.95
N GLU A 21 -27.35 -37.51 -61.85
CA GLU A 21 -26.72 -36.38 -62.60
C GLU A 21 -27.89 -35.59 -63.29
N PRO A 22 -27.73 -34.58 -64.20
CA PRO A 22 -26.56 -33.76 -64.61
C PRO A 22 -26.85 -32.24 -64.75
N LEU A 23 -25.86 -31.36 -64.54
CA LEU A 23 -25.83 -30.01 -65.16
C LEU A 23 -24.39 -29.49 -65.30
N GLY A 24 -24.03 -29.13 -66.54
CA GLY A 24 -23.23 -27.95 -66.91
C GLY A 24 -21.73 -27.90 -66.58
N PRO A 25 -20.90 -27.26 -67.42
CA PRO A 25 -19.45 -27.30 -67.28
C PRO A 25 -18.99 -26.25 -66.26
N GLU A 26 -18.49 -26.68 -65.11
CA GLU A 26 -17.76 -25.81 -64.18
C GLU A 26 -16.46 -26.46 -63.73
N ASP A 27 -15.45 -25.60 -63.59
CA ASP A 27 -14.03 -25.87 -63.49
C ASP A 27 -13.64 -26.90 -62.43
N LYS A 28 -12.63 -27.72 -62.74
CA LYS A 28 -11.97 -28.63 -61.79
C LYS A 28 -11.46 -27.83 -60.57
N PRO A 29 -11.85 -28.17 -59.34
CA PRO A 29 -11.03 -27.81 -58.19
C PRO A 29 -9.80 -28.74 -58.19
N SER A 30 -8.62 -28.14 -58.30
CA SER A 30 -7.33 -28.82 -58.12
C SER A 30 -7.26 -29.41 -56.71
N GLY A 31 -7.47 -30.72 -56.57
CA GLY A 31 -7.06 -31.43 -55.36
C GLY A 31 -5.54 -31.32 -55.23
N GLU A 32 -5.06 -30.98 -54.03
CA GLU A 32 -3.63 -30.87 -53.72
C GLU A 32 -2.90 -32.15 -54.16
N GLN A 33 -1.97 -32.02 -55.10
CA GLN A 33 -1.20 -33.15 -55.59
C GLN A 33 -0.04 -33.40 -54.63
N LEU A 34 -0.17 -34.44 -53.80
CA LEU A 34 0.87 -34.88 -52.86
C LEU A 34 1.84 -35.86 -53.53
N GLU A 35 3.13 -35.70 -53.27
CA GLU A 35 4.20 -36.58 -53.72
C GLU A 35 4.98 -37.15 -52.54
N THR A 36 5.22 -38.46 -52.57
CA THR A 36 6.07 -39.12 -51.57
C THR A 36 7.54 -38.79 -51.84
N ILE A 37 8.23 -38.28 -50.82
CA ILE A 37 9.65 -37.94 -50.87
C ILE A 37 10.42 -38.65 -49.76
N VAL A 38 11.73 -38.73 -49.97
CA VAL A 38 12.69 -39.24 -48.98
C VAL A 38 13.54 -38.07 -48.51
N LEU A 39 13.65 -37.89 -47.20
CA LEU A 39 14.45 -36.84 -46.58
C LEU A 39 15.57 -37.46 -45.76
N GLU A 40 16.80 -36.99 -45.98
CA GLU A 40 17.91 -37.28 -45.08
C GLU A 40 17.95 -36.23 -43.97
N ALA A 41 18.12 -36.65 -42.74
CA ALA A 41 18.19 -35.79 -41.56
C ALA A 41 19.45 -36.08 -40.75
N ASN A 42 20.15 -35.01 -40.36
CA ASN A 42 21.31 -35.05 -39.48
C ASN A 42 21.05 -34.17 -38.25
N GLN A 43 21.43 -34.66 -37.07
CA GLN A 43 21.44 -33.84 -35.87
C GLN A 43 22.65 -32.89 -35.83
N GLU A 44 22.51 -31.73 -35.17
CA GLU A 44 23.59 -30.76 -34.99
C GLU A 44 24.83 -31.40 -34.35
N MET A 45 25.98 -31.21 -34.99
CA MET A 45 27.28 -31.60 -34.43
C MET A 45 27.80 -30.49 -33.52
N VAL A 46 27.64 -30.64 -32.21
CA VAL A 46 28.26 -29.75 -31.20
C VAL A 46 29.68 -30.26 -30.89
N SER A 47 30.67 -29.35 -30.82
CA SER A 47 32.08 -29.73 -30.67
C SER A 47 32.39 -30.39 -29.31
N LYS A 48 33.22 -31.44 -29.33
CA LYS A 48 33.63 -32.26 -28.16
C LYS A 48 34.30 -31.46 -27.01
N ALA A 49 34.74 -30.23 -27.26
CA ALA A 49 35.43 -29.39 -26.29
C ALA A 49 34.49 -28.75 -25.25
N THR A 50 33.17 -28.78 -25.45
CA THR A 50 32.23 -27.95 -24.68
C THR A 50 31.23 -28.74 -23.83
N LEU A 51 30.93 -30.02 -24.11
CA LEU A 51 29.91 -30.78 -23.35
C LEU A 51 30.18 -32.30 -23.27
N SER A 52 29.98 -32.88 -22.08
CA SER A 52 29.74 -34.31 -21.87
C SER A 52 28.24 -34.59 -22.03
N PHE A 53 27.79 -34.66 -23.28
CA PHE A 53 26.38 -34.89 -23.65
C PHE A 53 26.12 -36.40 -23.83
N PRO A 54 24.98 -36.96 -23.39
CA PRO A 54 24.54 -38.28 -23.84
C PRO A 54 24.28 -38.23 -25.35
N GLU A 55 24.87 -39.11 -26.16
CA GLU A 55 24.58 -39.07 -27.59
C GLU A 55 23.11 -39.38 -27.85
N VAL A 56 22.37 -38.41 -28.40
CA VAL A 56 21.01 -38.64 -28.91
C VAL A 56 21.12 -39.27 -30.28
N HIS A 57 20.50 -40.44 -30.46
CA HIS A 57 20.46 -41.19 -31.70
C HIS A 57 19.01 -41.28 -32.17
N TRP A 58 18.81 -41.29 -33.48
CA TRP A 58 17.50 -41.57 -34.07
C TRP A 58 17.09 -43.03 -33.82
N GLN A 59 15.80 -43.26 -33.55
CA GLN A 59 15.20 -44.56 -33.29
C GLN A 59 14.07 -44.83 -34.29
N GLU A 60 13.82 -46.09 -34.66
CA GLU A 60 12.83 -46.47 -35.68
C GLU A 60 11.40 -45.94 -35.43
N SER A 61 11.06 -45.62 -34.17
CA SER A 61 9.78 -45.03 -33.76
C SER A 61 9.71 -43.50 -33.86
N ASP A 62 10.76 -42.82 -34.29
CA ASP A 62 10.80 -41.36 -34.38
C ASP A 62 9.98 -40.83 -35.58
N HIS A 63 9.29 -39.72 -35.36
CA HIS A 63 8.50 -39.02 -36.37
C HIS A 63 8.87 -37.53 -36.40
N LEU A 64 8.87 -36.94 -37.61
CA LEU A 64 9.08 -35.51 -37.84
C LEU A 64 7.79 -34.85 -38.29
N ALA A 65 7.49 -33.67 -37.75
CA ALA A 65 6.50 -32.77 -38.32
C ALA A 65 7.18 -31.92 -39.40
N VAL A 66 6.73 -32.02 -40.65
CA VAL A 66 7.25 -31.24 -41.77
C VAL A 66 6.18 -30.31 -42.30
N PHE A 67 6.46 -29.01 -42.31
CA PHE A 67 5.63 -27.98 -42.91
C PHE A 67 6.09 -27.72 -44.34
N ASP A 68 5.18 -27.89 -45.29
CA ASP A 68 5.45 -27.77 -46.73
C ASP A 68 4.90 -26.48 -47.37
N GLY A 69 4.36 -25.57 -46.54
CA GLY A 69 3.70 -24.33 -46.95
C GLY A 69 2.18 -24.44 -47.11
N THR A 70 1.64 -25.66 -47.16
CA THR A 70 0.18 -25.91 -47.27
C THR A 70 -0.39 -26.61 -46.04
N GLY A 71 0.46 -27.31 -45.27
CA GLY A 71 0.11 -27.82 -43.95
C GLY A 71 1.24 -28.63 -43.31
N THR A 72 0.94 -29.24 -42.16
CA THR A 72 1.85 -30.15 -41.45
C THR A 72 1.74 -31.56 -42.04
N ARG A 73 2.87 -32.25 -42.17
CA ARG A 73 3.00 -33.61 -42.71
C ARG A 73 3.77 -34.47 -41.72
N ASP A 74 3.34 -35.72 -41.58
CA ASP A 74 4.01 -36.72 -40.75
C ASP A 74 5.04 -37.50 -41.58
N PHE A 75 6.28 -37.57 -41.07
CA PHE A 75 7.40 -38.26 -41.68
C PHE A 75 7.92 -39.33 -40.72
N SER A 76 7.91 -40.58 -41.17
CA SER A 76 8.37 -41.74 -40.38
C SER A 76 9.76 -42.21 -40.84
N ILE A 77 10.52 -42.83 -39.93
CA ILE A 77 11.84 -43.36 -40.27
C ILE A 77 11.76 -44.55 -41.23
N LYS A 78 12.58 -44.50 -42.27
CA LYS A 78 12.87 -45.60 -43.20
C LYS A 78 14.12 -46.37 -42.81
N SER A 79 15.16 -45.67 -42.35
CA SER A 79 16.38 -46.27 -41.78
C SER A 79 17.15 -45.24 -40.96
N CYS A 80 17.80 -45.65 -39.88
CA CYS A 80 18.62 -44.78 -39.03
C CYS A 80 19.97 -45.42 -38.69
N SER A 81 20.98 -44.58 -38.48
CA SER A 81 22.31 -44.98 -38.04
C SER A 81 22.91 -43.87 -37.17
N GLY A 82 22.72 -43.96 -35.85
CA GLY A 82 23.21 -42.96 -34.90
C GLY A 82 22.56 -41.59 -35.13
N LYS A 83 23.36 -40.60 -35.52
CA LYS A 83 22.95 -39.18 -35.68
C LYS A 83 22.33 -38.85 -37.04
N SER A 84 22.29 -39.83 -37.95
CA SER A 84 21.72 -39.69 -39.28
C SER A 84 20.54 -40.63 -39.45
N ALA A 85 19.47 -40.13 -40.06
CA ALA A 85 18.29 -40.93 -40.39
C ALA A 85 17.71 -40.52 -41.74
N VAL A 86 17.01 -41.48 -42.35
CA VAL A 86 16.28 -41.31 -43.60
C VAL A 86 14.81 -41.43 -43.27
N PHE A 87 14.04 -40.39 -43.58
CA PHE A 87 12.61 -40.30 -43.34
C PHE A 87 11.83 -40.39 -44.65
N THR A 88 10.60 -40.88 -44.60
CA THR A 88 9.67 -40.92 -45.73
C THR A 88 8.32 -40.31 -45.33
N GLY A 89 7.74 -39.55 -46.24
CA GLY A 89 6.46 -38.86 -46.05
C GLY A 89 6.00 -38.22 -47.35
N SER A 90 4.81 -37.62 -47.33
CA SER A 90 4.20 -36.99 -48.51
C SER A 90 4.06 -35.49 -48.30
N VAL A 91 4.46 -34.69 -49.30
CA VAL A 91 4.38 -33.22 -49.30
C VAL A 91 3.70 -32.73 -50.57
N SER A 92 3.22 -31.48 -50.58
CA SER A 92 2.74 -30.82 -51.79
C SER A 92 3.79 -30.84 -52.91
N ALA A 93 3.37 -31.15 -54.15
CA ALA A 93 4.23 -31.10 -55.32
C ALA A 93 4.81 -29.70 -55.58
N GLU A 94 4.17 -28.65 -55.05
CA GLU A 94 4.57 -27.24 -55.20
C GLU A 94 5.53 -26.77 -54.09
N ALA A 95 5.80 -27.60 -53.07
CA ALA A 95 6.69 -27.25 -51.97
C ALA A 95 8.13 -27.06 -52.47
N THR A 96 8.71 -25.87 -52.22
CA THR A 96 10.10 -25.53 -52.60
C THR A 96 11.04 -25.50 -51.39
N SER A 97 10.51 -25.28 -50.18
CA SER A 97 11.21 -25.30 -48.91
C SER A 97 10.42 -26.07 -47.86
N LEU A 98 11.13 -26.75 -46.95
CA LEU A 98 10.55 -27.54 -45.88
C LEU A 98 11.05 -27.02 -44.54
N LEU A 99 10.14 -26.83 -43.59
CA LEU A 99 10.47 -26.59 -42.18
C LEU A 99 10.13 -27.85 -41.40
N ALA A 100 11.04 -28.32 -40.56
CA ALA A 100 10.85 -29.56 -39.81
C ALA A 100 11.02 -29.34 -38.31
N VAL A 101 10.23 -30.08 -37.53
CA VAL A 101 10.26 -30.08 -36.07
C VAL A 101 10.32 -31.51 -35.57
N TYR A 102 11.19 -31.75 -34.60
CA TYR A 102 11.23 -32.97 -33.81
C TYR A 102 11.16 -32.62 -32.32
N PRO A 103 10.41 -33.39 -31.51
CA PRO A 103 9.53 -34.49 -31.92
C PRO A 103 8.26 -33.99 -32.64
N TYR A 104 7.61 -34.84 -33.44
CA TYR A 104 6.37 -34.49 -34.18
C TYR A 104 5.33 -33.80 -33.29
N ALA A 105 5.14 -34.29 -32.06
CA ALA A 105 4.16 -33.76 -31.11
C ALA A 105 4.47 -32.35 -30.57
N ALA A 106 5.70 -31.86 -30.72
CA ALA A 106 6.08 -30.52 -30.27
C ALA A 106 5.68 -29.42 -31.27
N ALA A 107 5.34 -29.78 -32.51
CA ALA A 107 5.01 -28.83 -33.58
C ALA A 107 3.60 -28.25 -33.41
N VAL A 108 3.48 -26.92 -33.48
CA VAL A 108 2.19 -26.22 -33.38
C VAL A 108 1.77 -25.68 -34.75
N SER A 109 2.61 -24.85 -35.35
CA SER A 109 2.36 -24.24 -36.67
C SER A 109 3.65 -23.68 -37.27
N ALA A 110 3.59 -23.24 -38.52
CA ALA A 110 4.67 -22.51 -39.18
C ALA A 110 4.09 -21.35 -39.97
N ALA A 111 4.76 -20.20 -39.92
CA ALA A 111 4.40 -18.98 -40.66
C ALA A 111 5.67 -18.14 -40.86
N ASP A 112 5.73 -17.35 -41.93
CA ASP A 112 6.80 -16.36 -42.16
C ASP A 112 8.25 -16.89 -42.03
N GLY A 113 8.47 -18.18 -42.30
CA GLY A 113 9.78 -18.83 -42.23
C GLY A 113 10.21 -19.28 -40.83
N THR A 114 9.38 -19.09 -39.81
CA THR A 114 9.59 -19.58 -38.43
C THR A 114 8.67 -20.77 -38.12
N VAL A 115 9.00 -21.49 -37.05
CA VAL A 115 8.16 -22.58 -36.51
C VAL A 115 7.75 -22.27 -35.08
N LYS A 116 6.47 -22.47 -34.77
CA LYS A 116 5.95 -22.46 -33.41
C LYS A 116 6.01 -23.86 -32.84
N VAL A 117 6.66 -23.98 -31.69
CA VAL A 117 6.94 -25.25 -31.02
C VAL A 117 6.70 -25.16 -29.53
N THR A 118 6.33 -26.26 -28.89
CA THR A 118 6.07 -26.32 -27.45
C THR A 118 7.08 -27.21 -26.74
N LEU A 119 7.78 -26.64 -25.77
CA LEU A 119 8.55 -27.41 -24.79
C LEU A 119 7.61 -27.82 -23.64
N PRO A 120 7.39 -29.12 -23.38
CA PRO A 120 6.51 -29.55 -22.30
C PRO A 120 7.05 -29.15 -20.91
N SER A 121 6.15 -28.63 -20.06
CA SER A 121 6.41 -28.40 -18.63
C SER A 121 6.28 -29.67 -17.78
N SER A 122 5.76 -30.76 -18.34
CA SER A 122 5.74 -32.09 -17.71
C SER A 122 6.58 -33.04 -18.55
N GLN A 123 7.72 -33.45 -18.00
CA GLN A 123 8.70 -34.30 -18.67
C GLN A 123 8.76 -35.68 -18.02
N THR A 124 8.82 -36.73 -18.83
CA THR A 124 8.84 -38.12 -18.37
C THR A 124 10.09 -38.84 -18.85
N ILE A 125 10.90 -39.37 -17.92
CA ILE A 125 12.10 -40.14 -18.24
C ILE A 125 11.73 -41.62 -18.38
N GLY A 126 11.97 -42.19 -19.57
CA GLY A 126 11.77 -43.61 -19.84
C GLY A 126 12.74 -44.51 -19.08
N ALA A 127 12.43 -45.80 -19.00
CA ALA A 127 13.28 -46.77 -18.32
C ALA A 127 14.65 -46.88 -19.02
N GLY A 128 15.73 -46.59 -18.29
CA GLY A 128 17.10 -46.61 -18.83
C GLY A 128 17.51 -45.34 -19.59
N GLU A 129 16.63 -44.35 -19.67
CA GLU A 129 16.91 -43.05 -20.28
C GLU A 129 17.39 -42.04 -19.24
N CYS A 130 18.00 -40.95 -19.71
CA CYS A 130 18.49 -39.85 -18.85
C CYS A 130 17.92 -38.47 -19.24
N ILE A 131 17.00 -38.43 -20.20
CA ILE A 131 16.35 -37.23 -20.74
C ILE A 131 15.00 -37.66 -21.34
N ASP A 132 13.99 -36.78 -21.29
CA ASP A 132 12.69 -37.06 -21.91
C ASP A 132 12.78 -36.87 -23.43
N PRO A 133 12.53 -37.91 -24.25
CA PRO A 133 12.52 -37.78 -25.71
C PRO A 133 11.53 -36.72 -26.22
N ALA A 134 10.40 -36.52 -25.54
CA ALA A 134 9.40 -35.52 -25.91
C ALA A 134 9.90 -34.07 -25.70
N ALA A 135 10.94 -33.88 -24.89
CA ALA A 135 11.56 -32.57 -24.59
C ALA A 135 12.82 -32.29 -25.43
N LEU A 136 13.24 -33.21 -26.31
CA LEU A 136 14.36 -33.04 -27.24
C LEU A 136 13.98 -32.15 -28.43
N LEU A 137 13.67 -30.89 -28.15
CA LEU A 137 13.18 -29.94 -29.13
C LEU A 137 14.26 -29.54 -30.13
N THR A 138 14.09 -29.95 -31.37
CA THR A 138 14.98 -29.59 -32.48
C THR A 138 14.20 -29.16 -33.71
N VAL A 139 14.75 -28.23 -34.48
CA VAL A 139 14.12 -27.64 -35.66
C VAL A 139 15.08 -27.64 -36.84
N ALA A 140 14.58 -27.72 -38.07
CA ALA A 140 15.40 -27.64 -39.28
C ALA A 140 14.67 -26.90 -40.38
N SER A 141 15.43 -26.31 -41.30
CA SER A 141 14.93 -25.83 -42.58
C SER A 141 15.82 -26.35 -43.70
N ALA A 142 15.24 -26.67 -44.84
CA ALA A 142 15.98 -27.06 -46.04
C ALA A 142 15.18 -26.76 -47.31
N SER A 143 15.87 -26.50 -48.41
CA SER A 143 15.24 -26.57 -49.74
C SER A 143 14.91 -28.03 -50.07
N ARG A 144 13.86 -28.25 -50.88
CA ARG A 144 13.43 -29.59 -51.25
C ARG A 144 14.58 -30.42 -51.86
N GLY A 145 14.80 -31.63 -51.34
CA GLY A 145 15.88 -32.54 -51.77
C GLY A 145 17.23 -32.31 -51.09
N GLN A 146 17.35 -31.31 -50.21
CA GLN A 146 18.52 -31.15 -49.35
C GLN A 146 18.34 -31.85 -48.01
N VAL A 147 19.47 -32.09 -47.33
CA VAL A 147 19.51 -32.73 -46.01
C VAL A 147 18.99 -31.77 -44.95
N LEU A 148 18.05 -32.22 -44.11
CA LEU A 148 17.59 -31.48 -42.94
C LEU A 148 18.68 -31.49 -41.86
N GLN A 149 19.15 -30.30 -41.48
CA GLN A 149 20.16 -30.12 -40.44
C GLN A 149 19.47 -29.64 -39.17
N PHE A 150 19.12 -30.56 -38.27
CA PHE A 150 18.38 -30.25 -37.05
C PHE A 150 19.22 -29.47 -36.06
N LYS A 151 18.63 -28.41 -35.52
CA LYS A 151 19.17 -27.43 -34.59
C LYS A 151 18.45 -27.58 -33.25
N ASN A 152 19.19 -27.90 -32.19
CA ASN A 152 18.64 -27.96 -30.83
C ASN A 152 18.14 -26.58 -30.35
N VAL A 153 16.96 -26.49 -29.76
CA VAL A 153 16.42 -25.21 -29.29
C VAL A 153 16.84 -24.92 -27.84
N CYS A 154 17.01 -25.97 -27.02
CA CYS A 154 17.07 -25.85 -25.58
C CYS A 154 18.49 -25.67 -25.02
N GLY A 155 18.58 -25.15 -23.80
CA GLY A 155 19.69 -25.44 -22.90
C GLY A 155 19.32 -26.58 -21.95
N LEU A 156 20.29 -27.10 -21.20
CA LEU A 156 20.09 -28.24 -20.30
C LEU A 156 20.49 -27.89 -18.87
N ILE A 157 19.72 -28.39 -17.91
CA ILE A 157 20.11 -28.46 -16.50
C ILE A 157 20.48 -29.90 -16.17
N LYS A 158 21.69 -30.12 -15.65
CA LYS A 158 22.13 -31.44 -15.19
C LYS A 158 21.72 -31.66 -13.73
N LEU A 159 21.03 -32.77 -13.49
CA LEU A 159 20.60 -33.24 -12.18
C LEU A 159 21.26 -34.59 -11.87
N SER A 160 22.01 -34.68 -10.77
CA SER A 160 22.53 -35.94 -10.26
C SER A 160 21.64 -36.48 -9.14
N VAL A 161 20.98 -37.61 -9.41
CA VAL A 161 20.15 -38.35 -8.46
C VAL A 161 21.01 -39.41 -7.78
N ASP A 162 21.20 -39.29 -6.46
CA ASP A 162 22.01 -40.19 -5.62
C ASP A 162 21.17 -40.94 -4.59
N ARG A 163 19.85 -40.92 -4.74
CA ARG A 163 18.87 -41.65 -3.92
C ARG A 163 17.98 -42.52 -4.81
N ASP A 164 17.53 -43.65 -4.29
CA ASP A 164 16.69 -44.63 -5.00
C ASP A 164 15.19 -44.46 -4.71
N ASP A 165 14.83 -43.52 -3.84
CA ASP A 165 13.46 -43.28 -3.40
C ASP A 165 12.76 -42.11 -4.09
N ILE A 166 13.40 -41.42 -5.04
CA ILE A 166 12.86 -40.21 -5.68
C ILE A 166 11.78 -40.53 -6.71
N THR A 167 10.63 -39.88 -6.65
CA THR A 167 9.48 -40.10 -7.55
C THR A 167 9.19 -38.91 -8.48
N GLU A 168 9.63 -37.71 -8.11
CA GLU A 168 9.42 -36.49 -8.90
C GLU A 168 10.49 -35.45 -8.59
N VAL A 169 10.89 -34.67 -9.60
CA VAL A 169 11.74 -33.49 -9.43
C VAL A 169 11.10 -32.31 -10.14
N VAL A 170 10.97 -31.17 -9.46
CA VAL A 170 10.38 -29.94 -10.01
C VAL A 170 11.45 -28.84 -10.04
N LEU A 171 11.61 -28.22 -11.21
CA LEU A 171 12.37 -26.99 -11.39
C LEU A 171 11.42 -25.80 -11.44
N ALA A 172 11.73 -24.73 -10.74
CA ALA A 172 10.99 -23.47 -10.78
C ALA A 172 11.93 -22.28 -10.97
N ALA A 173 11.58 -21.37 -11.87
CA ALA A 173 12.32 -20.12 -12.08
C ALA A 173 12.18 -19.18 -10.87
N GLY A 174 13.25 -18.49 -10.48
CA GLY A 174 13.28 -17.66 -9.28
C GLY A 174 12.55 -16.32 -9.40
N ASP A 175 12.40 -15.78 -10.62
CA ASP A 175 11.79 -14.47 -10.89
C ASP A 175 10.71 -14.57 -11.99
N GLY A 176 10.06 -15.74 -12.08
CA GLY A 176 8.97 -15.98 -13.02
C GLY A 176 9.38 -16.07 -14.49
N GLU A 177 10.66 -16.35 -14.79
CA GLU A 177 11.13 -16.50 -16.16
C GLU A 177 10.50 -17.71 -16.88
N ALA A 178 10.29 -17.58 -18.19
CA ALA A 178 9.76 -18.65 -19.02
C ALA A 178 10.82 -19.73 -19.28
N ILE A 179 10.67 -20.89 -18.64
CA ILE A 179 11.58 -22.03 -18.79
C ILE A 179 10.98 -23.17 -19.64
N ALA A 180 9.66 -23.17 -19.86
CA ALA A 180 8.94 -24.05 -20.78
C ALA A 180 7.73 -23.32 -21.41
N GLY A 181 7.03 -23.98 -22.35
CA GLY A 181 5.87 -23.41 -23.05
C GLY A 181 6.06 -23.28 -24.56
N THR A 182 5.18 -22.51 -25.20
CA THR A 182 5.14 -22.37 -26.67
C THR A 182 5.96 -21.15 -27.11
N VAL A 183 6.88 -21.38 -28.05
CA VAL A 183 7.85 -20.40 -28.55
C VAL A 183 7.92 -20.42 -30.06
N GLU A 184 8.29 -19.28 -30.64
CA GLU A 184 8.60 -19.13 -32.05
C GLU A 184 10.11 -19.21 -32.25
N VAL A 185 10.54 -20.07 -33.16
CA VAL A 185 11.95 -20.42 -33.37
C VAL A 185 12.30 -20.25 -34.84
N ASP A 186 13.49 -19.71 -35.10
CA ASP A 186 14.10 -19.75 -36.42
C ASP A 186 14.66 -21.16 -36.71
N PRO A 187 14.08 -21.90 -37.68
CA PRO A 187 14.47 -23.27 -37.98
C PRO A 187 15.85 -23.41 -38.63
N SER A 188 16.45 -22.33 -39.12
CA SER A 188 17.81 -22.34 -39.70
C SER A 188 18.90 -22.24 -38.62
N THR A 189 18.61 -21.57 -37.51
CA THR A 189 19.57 -21.31 -36.42
C THR A 189 19.22 -22.01 -35.11
N GLY A 190 17.96 -22.43 -34.91
CA GLY A 190 17.44 -22.94 -33.64
C GLY A 190 17.31 -21.88 -32.55
N VAL A 191 17.34 -20.59 -32.91
CA VAL A 191 17.27 -19.46 -31.99
C VAL A 191 15.82 -19.09 -31.72
N LEU A 192 15.49 -18.91 -30.44
CA LEU A 192 14.19 -18.42 -29.99
C LEU A 192 14.02 -16.94 -30.39
N GLN A 193 12.92 -16.63 -31.08
CA GLN A 193 12.57 -15.28 -31.51
C GLN A 193 11.53 -14.64 -30.59
N LYS A 194 10.57 -15.44 -30.10
CA LYS A 194 9.44 -14.95 -29.30
C LYS A 194 8.86 -16.04 -28.39
N THR A 195 8.36 -15.65 -27.23
CA THR A 195 7.58 -16.51 -26.33
C THR A 195 6.09 -16.19 -26.47
N GLU A 196 5.27 -17.20 -26.77
CA GLU A 196 3.82 -17.05 -26.97
C GLU A 196 3.03 -17.51 -25.73
N SER A 197 3.53 -18.54 -25.05
CA SER A 197 3.01 -18.99 -23.76
C SER A 197 4.18 -19.37 -22.86
N ALA A 198 4.18 -18.84 -21.64
CA ALA A 198 5.23 -19.07 -20.66
C ALA A 198 4.79 -20.07 -19.59
N GLN A 199 5.68 -20.98 -19.22
CA GLN A 199 5.62 -21.80 -18.03
C GLN A 199 6.88 -21.53 -17.20
N THR A 200 6.70 -21.29 -15.91
CA THR A 200 7.79 -20.96 -14.97
C THR A 200 8.28 -22.19 -14.19
N THR A 201 7.65 -23.34 -14.41
CA THR A 201 7.97 -24.61 -13.75
C THR A 201 8.06 -25.77 -14.74
N ILE A 202 8.92 -26.74 -14.43
CA ILE A 202 9.04 -28.02 -15.12
C ILE A 202 9.00 -29.14 -14.08
N SER A 203 8.06 -30.08 -14.22
CA SER A 203 8.00 -31.32 -13.44
C SER A 203 8.62 -32.46 -14.24
N VAL A 204 9.50 -33.24 -13.61
CA VAL A 204 10.21 -34.37 -14.20
C VAL A 204 9.89 -35.63 -13.39
N LYS A 205 9.40 -36.66 -14.07
CA LYS A 205 8.99 -37.94 -13.44
C LYS A 205 9.61 -39.14 -14.15
N PRO A 206 9.91 -40.24 -13.45
CA PRO A 206 10.20 -41.51 -14.11
C PRO A 206 8.90 -42.07 -14.70
N ALA A 207 8.99 -42.84 -15.79
CA ALA A 207 7.82 -43.46 -16.43
C ALA A 207 7.00 -44.34 -15.46
N SER A 208 7.65 -44.92 -14.44
CA SER A 208 6.98 -45.60 -13.33
C SER A 208 7.91 -45.70 -12.12
N GLY A 209 7.37 -45.65 -10.90
CA GLY A 209 8.12 -45.90 -9.67
C GLY A 209 9.04 -44.75 -9.29
N THR A 210 10.32 -45.05 -9.08
CA THR A 210 11.35 -44.08 -8.66
C THR A 210 12.44 -43.92 -9.72
N PHE A 211 13.17 -42.81 -9.66
CA PHE A 211 14.38 -42.60 -10.46
C PHE A 211 15.45 -43.61 -10.05
N ALA A 212 16.15 -44.17 -11.05
CA ALA A 212 17.42 -44.85 -10.80
C ALA A 212 18.49 -43.82 -10.39
N GLN A 213 19.48 -44.22 -9.60
CA GLN A 213 20.62 -43.35 -9.35
C GLN A 213 21.39 -43.07 -10.64
N GLY A 214 21.75 -41.81 -10.89
CA GLY A 214 22.40 -41.41 -12.12
C GLY A 214 22.27 -39.93 -12.44
N ASP A 215 22.83 -39.55 -13.57
CA ASP A 215 22.76 -38.19 -14.11
C ASP A 215 21.59 -38.07 -15.10
N TYR A 216 20.73 -37.08 -14.88
CA TYR A 216 19.60 -36.72 -15.72
C TYR A 216 19.78 -35.31 -16.28
N TYR A 217 19.18 -35.05 -17.45
CA TYR A 217 19.27 -33.79 -18.16
C TYR A 217 17.87 -33.28 -18.44
N ILE A 218 17.61 -32.04 -18.01
CA ILE A 218 16.29 -31.40 -18.12
C ILE A 218 16.39 -30.28 -19.15
N PRO A 219 15.80 -30.43 -20.34
CA PRO A 219 15.68 -29.37 -21.32
C PRO A 219 14.84 -28.21 -20.80
N ILE A 220 15.40 -27.00 -20.95
CA ILE A 220 14.71 -25.74 -20.67
C ILE A 220 14.88 -24.76 -21.84
N LEU A 221 13.94 -23.84 -21.98
CA LEU A 221 14.07 -22.73 -22.92
C LEU A 221 15.28 -21.84 -22.55
N PRO A 222 16.07 -21.36 -23.53
CA PRO A 222 17.18 -20.46 -23.26
C PRO A 222 16.72 -19.18 -22.57
N CYS A 223 17.27 -18.89 -21.39
CA CYS A 223 16.92 -17.72 -20.59
C CYS A 223 18.05 -17.35 -19.61
N THR A 224 17.94 -16.17 -19.01
CA THR A 224 18.74 -15.80 -17.83
C THR A 224 17.84 -15.89 -16.62
N LEU A 225 18.16 -16.81 -15.71
CA LEU A 225 17.50 -16.99 -14.43
C LEU A 225 18.11 -15.98 -13.45
N SER A 226 17.51 -14.79 -13.37
CA SER A 226 18.08 -13.60 -12.72
C SER A 226 18.15 -13.75 -11.20
N ALA A 227 17.12 -14.36 -10.60
CA ALA A 227 17.10 -14.74 -9.18
C ALA A 227 17.57 -16.19 -8.92
N GLY A 228 18.17 -16.85 -9.92
CA GLY A 228 18.46 -18.28 -9.87
C GLY A 228 17.21 -19.13 -10.08
N PHE A 229 17.23 -20.38 -9.60
CA PHE A 229 16.11 -21.31 -9.70
C PHE A 229 16.01 -22.20 -8.45
N LYS A 230 14.85 -22.84 -8.30
CA LYS A 230 14.53 -23.78 -7.22
C LYS A 230 14.41 -25.19 -7.78
N VAL A 231 14.91 -26.16 -7.02
CA VAL A 231 14.80 -27.59 -7.25
C VAL A 231 14.07 -28.21 -6.07
N SER A 232 12.97 -28.90 -6.34
CA SER A 232 12.24 -29.70 -5.35
C SER A 232 12.27 -31.18 -5.77
N ALA A 233 12.40 -32.12 -4.84
CA ALA A 233 12.45 -33.54 -5.12
C ALA A 233 11.59 -34.34 -4.14
N LEU A 234 10.63 -35.11 -4.63
CA LEU A 234 9.72 -35.91 -3.82
C LEU A 234 10.25 -37.34 -3.67
N THR A 235 10.20 -37.88 -2.45
CA THR A 235 10.47 -39.30 -2.18
C THR A 235 9.19 -40.14 -2.20
N SER A 236 9.34 -41.45 -2.35
CA SER A 236 8.26 -42.44 -2.22
C SER A 236 7.62 -42.47 -0.82
N GLY A 237 8.34 -41.99 0.21
CA GLY A 237 7.84 -41.81 1.57
C GLY A 237 7.09 -40.50 1.82
N GLY A 238 6.94 -39.62 0.82
CA GLY A 238 6.30 -38.32 0.97
C GLY A 238 7.18 -37.24 1.63
N THR A 239 8.47 -37.50 1.82
CA THR A 239 9.46 -36.47 2.19
C THR A 239 9.82 -35.67 0.94
N ASN A 240 9.83 -34.34 1.03
CA ASN A 240 10.27 -33.46 -0.05
C ASN A 240 11.61 -32.83 0.32
N GLY A 241 12.51 -32.83 -0.64
CA GLY A 241 13.77 -32.14 -0.57
C GLY A 241 13.70 -30.85 -1.37
N MET A 242 14.19 -29.74 -0.84
CA MET A 242 14.33 -28.51 -1.64
C MET A 242 15.72 -27.89 -1.57
N ARG A 243 16.16 -27.33 -2.71
CA ARG A 243 17.32 -26.44 -2.80
C ARG A 243 16.99 -25.23 -3.67
N VAL A 244 17.34 -24.04 -3.17
CA VAL A 244 17.24 -22.78 -3.89
C VAL A 244 18.65 -22.32 -4.25
N THR A 245 18.88 -21.92 -5.50
CA THR A 245 20.11 -21.24 -5.90
C THR A 245 19.88 -19.73 -5.85
N SER A 246 20.77 -18.96 -5.23
CA SER A 246 20.61 -17.50 -5.06
C SER A 246 21.44 -16.64 -6.01
N SER A 247 22.09 -17.25 -7.02
CA SER A 247 22.92 -16.55 -7.99
C SER A 247 22.32 -16.61 -9.38
N ALA A 248 22.46 -15.52 -10.16
CA ALA A 248 21.99 -15.48 -11.53
C ALA A 248 22.67 -16.56 -12.38
N ASN A 249 21.90 -17.30 -13.17
CA ASN A 249 22.42 -18.35 -14.07
C ASN A 249 21.91 -18.12 -15.49
N SER A 250 22.83 -18.02 -16.45
CA SER A 250 22.46 -17.97 -17.86
C SER A 250 22.46 -19.38 -18.44
N VAL A 251 21.32 -19.81 -18.97
CA VAL A 251 21.18 -21.07 -19.69
C VAL A 251 20.93 -20.74 -21.15
N VAL A 252 21.94 -21.02 -21.97
CA VAL A 252 21.88 -20.75 -23.41
C VAL A 252 21.71 -22.05 -24.19
N ARG A 253 21.25 -21.93 -25.44
CA ARG A 253 21.23 -23.00 -26.44
C ARG A 253 22.56 -23.77 -26.43
N ASN A 254 22.49 -25.11 -26.49
CA ASN A 254 23.67 -25.98 -26.55
C ASN A 254 24.62 -25.83 -25.34
N SER A 255 24.10 -25.50 -24.16
CA SER A 255 24.85 -25.46 -22.91
C SER A 255 24.25 -26.39 -21.85
N VAL A 256 25.07 -26.82 -20.88
CA VAL A 256 24.65 -27.60 -19.72
C VAL A 256 25.07 -26.86 -18.46
N LEU A 257 24.10 -26.48 -17.63
CA LEU A 257 24.36 -25.97 -16.29
C LEU A 257 24.59 -27.16 -15.33
N ARG A 258 25.80 -27.29 -14.79
CA ARG A 258 26.31 -28.55 -14.15
C ARG A 258 25.96 -28.75 -12.66
N ASN A 259 25.16 -27.92 -12.02
CA ASN A 259 25.25 -27.71 -10.56
C ASN A 259 24.05 -28.19 -9.70
N ILE A 260 23.52 -29.40 -9.89
CA ILE A 260 22.53 -29.94 -8.92
C ILE A 260 22.82 -31.39 -8.59
N LYS A 261 23.21 -31.65 -7.34
CA LYS A 261 23.20 -32.99 -6.74
C LYS A 261 22.08 -33.04 -5.71
N LEU A 262 21.31 -34.14 -5.69
CA LEU A 262 20.27 -34.34 -4.67
C LEU A 262 20.85 -34.51 -3.25
N SER A 263 22.13 -34.90 -3.09
CA SER A 263 22.83 -34.87 -1.80
C SER A 263 22.87 -33.49 -1.15
N ASP A 264 22.76 -32.42 -1.94
CA ASP A 264 22.90 -31.04 -1.47
C ASP A 264 21.53 -30.43 -1.09
N ILE A 265 20.48 -31.25 -1.04
CA ILE A 265 19.11 -30.83 -0.80
C ILE A 265 18.73 -31.01 0.67
N GLU A 266 18.04 -30.03 1.25
CA GLU A 266 17.45 -30.13 2.58
C GLU A 266 16.13 -30.90 2.52
N TRP A 267 16.04 -32.02 3.25
CA TRP A 267 14.87 -32.91 3.26
C TRP A 267 13.94 -32.59 4.43
N SER A 268 12.64 -32.57 4.16
CA SER A 268 11.59 -32.26 5.14
C SER A 268 10.32 -33.06 4.89
N THR A 269 9.56 -33.33 5.94
CA THR A 269 8.29 -34.05 5.82
C THR A 269 7.21 -33.15 5.21
N GLN A 270 6.40 -33.67 4.29
CA GLN A 270 5.28 -32.89 3.75
C GLN A 270 4.07 -32.85 4.67
N ILE A 271 3.51 -31.66 4.79
CA ILE A 271 2.21 -31.40 5.42
C ILE A 271 1.22 -31.10 4.31
N LEU A 272 0.27 -32.01 4.10
CA LEU A 272 -0.80 -31.91 3.11
C LEU A 272 -2.16 -31.58 3.75
N THR A 273 -2.26 -31.74 5.06
CA THR A 273 -3.52 -31.65 5.81
C THR A 273 -3.31 -30.97 7.16
N LEU A 274 -4.40 -30.40 7.69
CA LEU A 274 -4.40 -29.80 9.03
C LEU A 274 -3.99 -30.82 10.12
N GLU A 275 -4.38 -32.08 10.01
CA GLU A 275 -4.00 -33.13 10.98
C GLU A 275 -2.51 -33.40 11.02
N GLN A 276 -1.83 -33.36 9.86
CA GLN A 276 -0.37 -33.50 9.80
C GLN A 276 0.33 -32.28 10.40
N LEU A 277 -0.22 -31.08 10.17
CA LEU A 277 0.29 -29.87 10.81
C LEU A 277 0.17 -29.96 12.34
N LYS A 278 -1.00 -30.38 12.85
CA LYS A 278 -1.21 -30.62 14.28
C LYS A 278 -0.24 -31.66 14.85
N ALA A 279 -0.03 -32.77 14.14
CA ALA A 279 0.87 -33.83 14.59
C ALA A 279 2.32 -33.35 14.71
N TRP A 280 2.79 -32.55 13.75
CA TRP A 280 4.12 -31.95 13.81
C TRP A 280 4.26 -30.95 14.97
N VAL A 281 3.28 -30.07 15.16
CA VAL A 281 3.27 -29.13 16.29
C VAL A 281 3.23 -29.86 17.63
N ALA A 282 2.46 -30.95 17.75
CA ALA A 282 2.39 -31.75 18.96
C ALA A 282 3.69 -32.53 19.24
N ALA A 283 4.41 -32.95 18.20
CA ALA A 283 5.70 -33.62 18.33
C ALA A 283 6.77 -32.66 18.86
N ASN A 284 6.81 -31.42 18.34
CA ASN A 284 7.72 -30.35 18.76
C ASN A 284 9.17 -30.83 18.94
N ASP A 285 9.66 -31.62 17.99
CA ASP A 285 10.94 -32.34 18.05
C ASP A 285 12.08 -31.61 17.30
N GLY A 286 11.82 -30.38 16.86
CA GLY A 286 12.75 -29.58 16.07
C GLY A 286 12.89 -29.99 14.61
N SER A 287 12.02 -30.87 14.10
CA SER A 287 12.04 -31.31 12.70
C SER A 287 11.63 -30.20 11.72
N SER A 288 12.16 -30.27 10.50
CA SER A 288 11.78 -29.39 9.39
C SER A 288 10.65 -30.01 8.58
N VAL A 289 9.67 -29.19 8.20
CA VAL A 289 8.48 -29.57 7.44
C VAL A 289 8.22 -28.60 6.29
N THR A 290 7.62 -29.12 5.23
CA THR A 290 7.24 -28.34 4.04
C THR A 290 5.75 -28.50 3.78
N LEU A 291 5.03 -27.42 3.51
CA LEU A 291 3.65 -27.54 3.02
C LEU A 291 3.66 -28.12 1.59
N GLY A 292 2.81 -29.12 1.36
CA GLY A 292 2.55 -29.67 0.02
C GLY A 292 1.14 -29.38 -0.50
N ALA A 293 0.33 -28.66 0.28
CA ALA A 293 -0.98 -28.19 -0.08
C ALA A 293 -1.33 -26.95 0.75
N ASP A 294 -2.32 -26.17 0.29
CA ASP A 294 -2.93 -25.13 1.12
C ASP A 294 -3.64 -25.76 2.32
N ILE A 295 -3.43 -25.22 3.51
CA ILE A 295 -3.98 -25.72 4.77
C ILE A 295 -5.01 -24.74 5.30
N ALA A 296 -6.28 -25.11 5.24
CA ALA A 296 -7.34 -24.39 5.94
C ALA A 296 -7.35 -24.80 7.43
N VAL A 297 -7.25 -23.82 8.32
CA VAL A 297 -7.33 -24.00 9.77
C VAL A 297 -8.80 -23.90 10.20
N ASP A 298 -9.27 -24.83 11.01
CA ASP A 298 -10.62 -24.83 11.58
C ASP A 298 -10.60 -24.69 13.11
N GLY A 299 -11.79 -24.72 13.73
CA GLY A 299 -11.95 -24.56 15.18
C GLY A 299 -11.34 -25.68 16.04
N SER A 300 -10.74 -26.70 15.45
CA SER A 300 -10.01 -27.76 16.16
C SER A 300 -8.51 -27.49 16.30
N TRP A 301 -8.01 -26.38 15.76
CA TRP A 301 -6.63 -25.93 15.99
C TRP A 301 -6.49 -25.29 17.38
N THR A 302 -5.43 -25.69 18.09
CA THR A 302 -5.09 -25.13 19.40
C THR A 302 -3.67 -24.55 19.34
N PRO A 303 -3.51 -23.22 19.47
CA PRO A 303 -2.20 -22.59 19.51
C PRO A 303 -1.30 -23.21 20.58
N SER A 304 -0.10 -23.62 20.19
CA SER A 304 0.91 -24.23 21.06
C SER A 304 2.28 -23.62 20.80
N ALA A 305 3.20 -23.80 21.75
CA ALA A 305 4.56 -23.32 21.62
C ALA A 305 5.37 -24.25 20.70
N LEU A 306 6.26 -23.66 19.90
CA LEU A 306 7.20 -24.40 19.05
C LEU A 306 8.64 -24.05 19.47
N SER A 307 9.50 -25.06 19.60
CA SER A 307 10.91 -24.90 19.95
C SER A 307 11.77 -25.67 18.94
N GLY A 308 12.48 -24.94 18.09
CA GLY A 308 13.20 -25.50 16.96
C GLY A 308 12.28 -25.86 15.78
N GLY A 309 12.91 -26.24 14.67
CA GLY A 309 12.21 -26.65 13.45
C GLY A 309 12.03 -25.54 12.44
N LYS A 310 11.79 -25.95 11.19
CA LYS A 310 11.60 -25.07 10.04
C LYS A 310 10.26 -25.40 9.39
N LEU A 311 9.40 -24.39 9.20
CA LEU A 311 8.19 -24.51 8.41
C LEU A 311 8.38 -23.77 7.09
N PHE A 312 8.49 -24.53 6.01
CA PHE A 312 8.62 -24.02 4.67
C PHE A 312 7.25 -24.04 3.95
N GLY A 313 6.71 -22.87 3.61
CA GLY A 313 5.38 -22.76 3.00
C GLY A 313 5.33 -23.20 1.54
N ASN A 314 6.46 -23.19 0.81
CA ASN A 314 6.56 -23.73 -0.56
C ASN A 314 5.52 -23.18 -1.55
N GLY A 315 5.12 -21.91 -1.38
CA GLY A 315 4.07 -21.29 -2.20
C GLY A 315 2.65 -21.69 -1.84
N HIS A 316 2.46 -22.45 -0.75
CA HIS A 316 1.17 -22.76 -0.16
C HIS A 316 0.85 -21.83 1.00
N SER A 317 -0.45 -21.73 1.26
CA SER A 317 -1.02 -20.90 2.31
C SER A 317 -1.50 -21.69 3.51
N ILE A 318 -1.46 -21.07 4.69
CA ILE A 318 -2.27 -21.45 5.84
C ILE A 318 -3.36 -20.38 5.95
N SER A 319 -4.63 -20.78 6.00
CA SER A 319 -5.75 -19.83 5.87
C SER A 319 -6.88 -20.07 6.86
N GLY A 320 -7.71 -19.04 7.05
CA GLY A 320 -8.99 -19.15 7.76
C GLY A 320 -8.89 -19.30 9.27
N PHE A 321 -7.74 -19.02 9.88
CA PHE A 321 -7.58 -19.12 11.32
C PHE A 321 -8.39 -18.03 12.04
N VAL A 322 -9.44 -18.48 12.74
CA VAL A 322 -10.28 -17.65 13.60
C VAL A 322 -10.08 -18.07 15.04
N HIS A 323 -9.72 -17.13 15.90
CA HIS A 323 -9.47 -17.43 17.31
C HIS A 323 -9.87 -16.27 18.21
N ASP A 324 -10.60 -16.57 19.27
CA ASP A 324 -10.93 -15.63 20.35
C ASP A 324 -10.25 -16.09 21.64
N ALA A 325 -9.08 -15.52 21.90
CA ALA A 325 -8.24 -15.85 23.02
C ALA A 325 -8.71 -15.15 24.30
N THR A 326 -9.07 -15.95 25.31
CA THR A 326 -9.40 -15.47 26.65
C THR A 326 -8.39 -16.01 27.67
N GLY A 327 -7.92 -15.14 28.57
CA GLY A 327 -6.94 -15.48 29.62
C GLY A 327 -5.50 -15.06 29.31
N ALA A 328 -4.59 -15.29 30.27
CA ALA A 328 -3.21 -14.84 30.22
C ALA A 328 -2.34 -15.70 29.29
N GLY A 329 -1.69 -15.06 28.30
CA GLY A 329 -0.80 -15.77 27.39
C GLY A 329 -0.37 -14.98 26.15
N ALA A 330 0.29 -15.70 25.25
CA ALA A 330 0.71 -15.26 23.94
C ALA A 330 -0.08 -16.02 22.87
N TYR A 331 -0.54 -15.32 21.83
CA TYR A 331 -1.51 -15.84 20.88
C TYR A 331 -1.11 -15.58 19.43
N GLY A 332 -1.40 -16.55 18.58
CA GLY A 332 -1.18 -16.57 17.14
C GLY A 332 -1.45 -17.96 16.59
N LEU A 333 -1.05 -18.25 15.35
CA LEU A 333 -1.03 -19.62 14.84
C LEU A 333 -0.26 -20.54 15.81
N PHE A 334 0.85 -20.03 16.33
CA PHE A 334 1.60 -20.56 17.47
C PHE A 334 1.48 -19.61 18.66
N SER A 335 1.52 -20.11 19.88
CA SER A 335 1.53 -19.23 21.06
C SER A 335 2.86 -18.50 21.17
N SER A 336 3.96 -19.26 21.09
CA SER A 336 5.34 -18.75 21.10
C SER A 336 6.24 -19.58 20.20
N VAL A 337 7.25 -18.97 19.60
CA VAL A 337 8.27 -19.65 18.79
C VAL A 337 9.68 -19.33 19.29
N GLU A 338 10.52 -20.35 19.42
CA GLU A 338 11.91 -20.18 19.86
C GLU A 338 12.87 -21.01 19.01
N ASN A 339 13.91 -20.39 18.46
CA ASN A 339 14.88 -21.02 17.55
C ASN A 339 14.22 -21.65 16.29
N CYS A 340 13.11 -21.06 15.80
CA CYS A 340 12.36 -21.56 14.65
C CYS A 340 12.69 -20.79 13.37
N SER A 341 12.41 -21.39 12.22
CA SER A 341 12.48 -20.73 10.92
C SER A 341 11.19 -20.87 10.12
N PHE A 342 10.71 -19.77 9.56
CA PHE A 342 9.52 -19.71 8.71
C PHE A 342 9.89 -19.07 7.38
N GLU A 343 9.68 -19.79 6.29
CA GLU A 343 10.15 -19.40 4.96
C GLU A 343 9.06 -19.62 3.90
N ASP A 344 8.87 -18.67 2.98
CA ASP A 344 7.94 -18.72 1.84
C ASP A 344 6.51 -19.11 2.24
N LEU A 345 5.99 -18.47 3.29
CA LEU A 345 4.71 -18.81 3.93
C LEU A 345 3.66 -17.71 3.75
N VAL A 346 2.48 -18.09 3.26
CA VAL A 346 1.33 -17.19 3.13
C VAL A 346 0.32 -17.47 4.25
N LEU A 347 -0.01 -16.47 5.05
CA LEU A 347 -1.04 -16.52 6.08
C LEU A 347 -2.20 -15.62 5.64
N SER A 348 -3.39 -16.17 5.39
CA SER A 348 -4.49 -15.41 4.76
C SER A 348 -5.86 -15.58 5.41
N GLY A 349 -6.63 -14.50 5.47
CA GLY A 349 -7.99 -14.51 6.02
C GLY A 349 -8.04 -14.79 7.52
N PHE A 350 -7.01 -14.37 8.27
CA PHE A 350 -6.96 -14.57 9.72
C PHE A 350 -7.88 -13.58 10.43
N ASN A 351 -8.51 -14.01 11.52
CA ASN A 351 -9.33 -13.15 12.38
C ASN A 351 -9.11 -13.51 13.85
N LEU A 352 -8.20 -12.78 14.48
CA LEU A 352 -7.74 -13.07 15.84
C LEU A 352 -8.18 -11.98 16.80
N THR A 353 -8.83 -12.36 17.88
CA THR A 353 -9.10 -11.47 19.01
C THR A 353 -8.39 -12.01 20.25
N SER A 354 -7.80 -11.13 21.05
CA SER A 354 -7.22 -11.48 22.34
C SER A 354 -7.61 -10.45 23.40
N THR A 355 -7.81 -10.91 24.63
CA THR A 355 -7.98 -10.04 25.81
C THR A 355 -6.68 -9.77 26.57
N ASP A 356 -5.51 -10.21 26.07
CA ASP A 356 -4.31 -10.34 26.91
C ASP A 356 -2.94 -9.95 26.24
N GLN A 357 -1.82 -10.37 26.86
CA GLN A 357 -0.48 -9.77 26.79
C GLN A 357 0.18 -9.65 25.40
N PHE A 358 0.15 -10.71 24.57
CA PHE A 358 0.86 -10.73 23.29
C PHE A 358 0.02 -11.35 22.18
N LEU A 359 -0.13 -10.65 21.06
CA LEU A 359 -0.88 -11.13 19.90
C LEU A 359 -0.05 -10.96 18.62
N GLY A 360 0.09 -12.02 17.84
CA GLY A 360 0.61 -11.95 16.48
C GLY A 360 -0.10 -12.94 15.57
N GLY A 361 -0.16 -12.66 14.27
CA GLY A 361 -0.80 -13.54 13.30
C GLY A 361 -0.14 -14.93 13.27
N LEU A 362 1.18 -14.95 13.25
CA LEU A 362 1.98 -16.17 13.31
C LEU A 362 2.27 -16.57 14.76
N ALA A 363 2.78 -15.65 15.58
CA ALA A 363 3.11 -15.94 16.98
C ALA A 363 2.89 -14.75 17.92
N GLY A 364 2.44 -15.02 19.15
CA GLY A 364 2.37 -13.98 20.16
C GLY A 364 3.77 -13.52 20.58
N THR A 365 4.69 -14.45 20.78
CA THR A 365 6.11 -14.16 21.05
C THR A 365 7.04 -14.96 20.16
N ALA A 366 8.18 -14.36 19.79
CA ALA A 366 9.25 -15.01 19.06
C ALA A 366 10.61 -14.70 19.69
N LYS A 367 11.46 -15.71 19.80
CA LYS A 367 12.84 -15.57 20.27
C LYS A 367 13.82 -16.29 19.35
N ASN A 368 14.93 -15.64 19.01
CA ASN A 368 16.00 -16.24 18.20
C ASN A 368 15.50 -16.93 16.92
N SER A 369 14.44 -16.39 16.31
CA SER A 369 13.72 -17.04 15.19
C SER A 369 13.84 -16.21 13.92
N SER A 370 13.69 -16.87 12.77
CA SER A 370 13.79 -16.25 11.43
C SER A 370 12.48 -16.34 10.67
N PHE A 371 12.13 -15.25 9.99
CA PHE A 371 10.94 -15.11 9.16
C PHE A 371 11.38 -14.54 7.82
N LYS A 372 11.20 -15.30 6.74
CA LYS A 372 11.65 -14.88 5.42
C LYS A 372 10.57 -15.11 4.37
N ASN A 373 10.27 -14.09 3.59
CA ASN A 373 9.21 -14.12 2.57
C ASN A 373 7.86 -14.58 3.17
N VAL A 374 7.53 -14.08 4.37
CA VAL A 374 6.26 -14.40 5.04
C VAL A 374 5.26 -13.27 4.79
N SER A 375 4.13 -13.58 4.17
CA SER A 375 3.05 -12.62 3.97
C SER A 375 1.88 -12.91 4.89
N PHE A 376 1.33 -11.88 5.52
CA PHE A 376 0.15 -11.97 6.35
C PHE A 376 -0.97 -11.07 5.84
N ASP A 377 -2.18 -11.61 5.76
CA ASP A 377 -3.42 -10.89 5.55
C ASP A 377 -4.47 -11.27 6.61
N GLY A 378 -5.04 -10.28 7.28
CA GLY A 378 -6.13 -10.53 8.22
C GLY A 378 -6.43 -9.41 9.21
N LYS A 379 -7.36 -9.71 10.12
CA LYS A 379 -7.77 -8.83 11.21
C LYS A 379 -7.21 -9.32 12.54
N LEU A 380 -6.55 -8.43 13.28
CA LEU A 380 -6.09 -8.72 14.64
C LEU A 380 -6.62 -7.66 15.59
N GLN A 381 -7.16 -8.11 16.73
CA GLN A 381 -7.68 -7.23 17.75
C GLN A 381 -7.21 -7.64 19.15
N CYS A 382 -6.48 -6.76 19.83
CA CYS A 382 -6.11 -6.94 21.23
C CYS A 382 -6.86 -5.95 22.11
N THR A 383 -7.69 -6.44 23.03
CA THR A 383 -8.52 -5.64 23.93
C THR A 383 -7.92 -5.45 25.33
N ALA A 384 -6.75 -6.04 25.59
CA ALA A 384 -6.03 -5.87 26.83
C ALA A 384 -5.74 -4.39 27.10
N LYS A 385 -6.30 -3.84 28.17
CA LYS A 385 -6.04 -2.46 28.60
C LYS A 385 -4.91 -2.45 29.62
N VAL A 386 -3.93 -1.58 29.41
CA VAL A 386 -2.85 -1.38 30.38
C VAL A 386 -3.11 -0.15 31.24
N THR A 387 -2.85 -0.25 32.54
CA THR A 387 -2.80 0.89 33.45
C THR A 387 -1.35 1.35 33.62
N TRP A 388 -0.83 2.09 32.65
CA TRP A 388 0.44 2.81 32.72
C TRP A 388 0.19 4.32 32.90
N SER A 389 1.13 5.02 33.52
CA SER A 389 1.07 6.48 33.66
C SER A 389 2.36 7.10 33.14
N GLY A 390 2.26 7.85 32.04
CA GLY A 390 3.31 8.75 31.55
C GLY A 390 4.09 8.30 30.31
N ARG A 391 5.00 9.19 29.89
CA ARG A 391 5.88 9.15 28.70
C ARG A 391 7.14 8.28 28.91
N SER A 392 7.08 7.28 29.78
CA SER A 392 8.24 6.53 30.26
C SER A 392 8.73 5.49 29.26
N ALA A 393 9.99 5.07 29.41
CA ALA A 393 10.65 4.10 28.53
C ALA A 393 9.88 2.79 28.37
N VAL A 394 9.93 2.25 27.16
CA VAL A 394 9.37 0.95 26.81
C VAL A 394 10.31 -0.16 27.29
N THR A 395 9.90 -0.98 28.26
CA THR A 395 10.67 -2.15 28.74
C THR A 395 10.07 -3.45 28.18
N THR A 396 10.77 -4.60 28.22
CA THR A 396 10.25 -5.91 27.72
C THR A 396 9.75 -6.85 28.82
N ASP A 397 9.51 -6.32 30.00
CA ASP A 397 9.25 -7.10 31.20
C ASP A 397 7.88 -7.79 31.12
N ALA A 398 7.66 -8.83 31.93
CA ALA A 398 6.39 -9.58 32.01
C ALA A 398 5.14 -8.73 32.40
N ASN A 399 5.33 -7.43 32.63
CA ASN A 399 4.28 -6.43 32.89
C ASN A 399 3.89 -5.63 31.63
N ASN A 400 4.31 -6.07 30.44
CA ASN A 400 3.87 -5.54 29.15
C ASN A 400 2.58 -6.21 28.68
N PHE A 401 1.46 -5.53 28.90
CA PHE A 401 0.17 -6.00 28.42
C PHE A 401 -0.15 -5.42 27.03
N GLY A 402 -0.73 -6.25 26.16
CA GLY A 402 -1.27 -5.92 24.84
C GLY A 402 -0.29 -5.44 23.78
N VAL A 403 0.84 -6.11 23.62
CA VAL A 403 1.71 -5.92 22.45
C VAL A 403 1.16 -6.73 21.28
N THR A 404 0.98 -6.09 20.13
CA THR A 404 0.36 -6.71 18.95
C THR A 404 1.16 -6.44 17.70
N GLY A 405 1.50 -7.50 16.97
CA GLY A 405 2.13 -7.42 15.65
C GLY A 405 1.30 -8.13 14.61
N GLY A 406 1.38 -7.75 13.33
CA GLY A 406 0.70 -8.51 12.29
C GLY A 406 1.28 -9.92 12.14
N LEU A 407 2.62 -10.09 12.18
CA LEU A 407 3.25 -11.42 12.25
C LEU A 407 3.53 -11.84 13.69
N VAL A 408 4.24 -11.00 14.44
CA VAL A 408 4.73 -11.35 15.78
C VAL A 408 4.43 -10.26 16.79
N GLY A 409 3.81 -10.61 17.92
CA GLY A 409 3.62 -9.64 19.03
C GLY A 409 4.94 -9.09 19.55
N LEU A 410 5.71 -9.91 20.28
CA LEU A 410 7.04 -9.56 20.80
C LEU A 410 8.12 -10.39 20.12
N ALA A 411 9.10 -9.73 19.51
CA ALA A 411 10.26 -10.35 18.87
C ALA A 411 11.56 -9.97 19.61
N GLU A 412 12.32 -10.98 20.06
CA GLU A 412 13.64 -10.82 20.71
C GLU A 412 14.69 -11.64 19.96
N GLY A 413 15.81 -11.03 19.54
CA GLY A 413 16.86 -11.76 18.81
C GLY A 413 16.42 -12.33 17.46
N CYS A 414 15.36 -11.79 16.85
CA CYS A 414 14.75 -12.34 15.63
C CYS A 414 15.24 -11.63 14.35
N SER A 415 14.99 -12.28 13.21
CA SER A 415 15.21 -11.71 11.87
C SER A 415 13.94 -11.81 11.03
N PHE A 416 13.55 -10.70 10.41
CA PHE A 416 12.46 -10.62 9.44
C PHE A 416 13.04 -10.15 8.11
N GLU A 417 12.87 -10.92 7.04
CA GLU A 417 13.38 -10.63 5.70
C GLU A 417 12.25 -10.70 4.68
N ASN A 418 11.99 -9.62 3.96
CA ASN A 418 10.98 -9.55 2.89
C ASN A 418 9.57 -9.99 3.33
N CYS A 419 9.22 -9.70 4.58
CA CYS A 419 7.90 -10.01 5.11
C CYS A 419 6.90 -8.90 4.78
N THR A 420 5.66 -9.28 4.51
CA THR A 420 4.60 -8.32 4.12
C THR A 420 3.41 -8.43 5.04
N TYR A 421 2.85 -7.29 5.44
CA TYR A 421 1.59 -7.22 6.18
C TYR A 421 0.51 -6.49 5.38
N SER A 422 -0.68 -7.07 5.40
CA SER A 422 -1.95 -6.53 4.90
C SER A 422 -3.05 -6.73 5.94
N GLY A 423 -3.93 -5.76 6.08
CA GLY A 423 -5.15 -5.89 6.87
C GLY A 423 -5.29 -4.88 8.01
N VAL A 424 -6.08 -5.24 9.01
CA VAL A 424 -6.50 -4.34 10.08
C VAL A 424 -6.01 -4.84 11.43
N LEU A 425 -5.25 -4.00 12.12
CA LEU A 425 -4.71 -4.26 13.45
C LEU A 425 -5.25 -3.22 14.42
N ALA A 426 -5.92 -3.64 15.50
CA ALA A 426 -6.34 -2.75 16.58
C ALA A 426 -5.90 -3.28 17.94
N SER A 427 -5.15 -2.48 18.70
CA SER A 427 -4.69 -2.85 20.04
C SER A 427 -4.93 -1.77 21.08
N PHE A 428 -5.42 -2.17 22.25
CA PHE A 428 -5.52 -1.35 23.45
C PHE A 428 -4.27 -1.41 24.35
N GLY A 429 -3.21 -2.08 23.90
CA GLY A 429 -1.98 -2.22 24.67
C GLY A 429 -0.79 -1.42 24.15
N LYS A 430 0.41 -1.77 24.61
CA LYS A 430 1.58 -0.88 24.55
C LYS A 430 2.19 -0.69 23.17
N GLY A 431 2.18 -1.72 22.33
CA GLY A 431 2.93 -1.71 21.07
C GLY A 431 2.12 -2.30 19.96
N THR A 432 2.06 -1.60 18.83
CA THR A 432 1.27 -2.05 17.68
C THR A 432 2.03 -1.84 16.38
N GLY A 433 2.32 -2.91 15.64
CA GLY A 433 3.00 -2.80 14.34
C GLY A 433 2.61 -3.87 13.33
N GLY A 434 2.74 -3.58 12.04
CA GLY A 434 2.31 -4.48 10.97
C GLY A 434 3.18 -5.73 10.87
N ILE A 435 4.50 -5.62 11.04
CA ILE A 435 5.38 -6.79 11.08
C ILE A 435 5.45 -7.31 12.52
N CYS A 436 5.87 -6.46 13.45
CA CYS A 436 5.92 -6.83 14.85
C CYS A 436 5.42 -5.73 15.78
N GLY A 437 4.86 -6.12 16.92
CA GLY A 437 4.50 -5.17 17.96
C GLY A 437 5.77 -4.54 18.55
N PHE A 438 6.60 -5.36 19.21
CA PHE A 438 7.89 -4.95 19.77
C PHE A 438 9.03 -5.71 19.10
N CYS A 439 10.07 -4.97 18.70
CA CYS A 439 11.29 -5.44 18.10
C CYS A 439 12.45 -5.14 19.05
N LYS A 440 13.08 -6.18 19.62
CA LYS A 440 14.22 -6.03 20.55
C LYS A 440 15.41 -6.85 20.08
N ASP A 441 16.58 -6.22 20.03
CA ASP A 441 17.84 -6.83 19.57
C ASP A 441 17.63 -7.67 18.30
N SER A 442 16.82 -7.15 17.38
CA SER A 442 16.28 -7.88 16.22
C SER A 442 16.48 -7.09 14.93
N SER A 443 16.35 -7.76 13.79
CA SER A 443 16.49 -7.15 12.47
C SER A 443 15.20 -7.29 11.65
N ILE A 444 14.82 -6.20 10.96
CA ILE A 444 13.71 -6.17 10.00
C ILE A 444 14.27 -5.61 8.69
N LYS A 445 14.29 -6.42 7.64
CA LYS A 445 14.91 -6.06 6.36
C LYS A 445 13.99 -6.32 5.18
N GLY A 446 13.85 -5.35 4.27
CA GLY A 446 13.06 -5.53 3.05
C GLY A 446 11.56 -5.75 3.29
N CYS A 447 11.07 -5.49 4.50
CA CYS A 447 9.68 -5.74 4.86
C CYS A 447 8.76 -4.59 4.46
N SER A 448 7.49 -4.89 4.24
CA SER A 448 6.52 -3.88 3.80
C SER A 448 5.12 -3.97 4.41
N THR A 449 4.45 -2.82 4.48
CA THR A 449 2.99 -2.74 4.61
C THR A 449 2.37 -2.19 3.34
N LEU A 450 1.20 -2.69 2.97
CA LEU A 450 0.55 -2.36 1.70
C LEU A 450 -0.51 -1.24 1.83
N ILE A 451 -0.91 -0.66 0.70
CA ILE A 451 -2.05 0.27 0.63
C ILE A 451 -3.28 -0.40 1.25
N GLY A 452 -4.04 0.36 2.04
CA GLY A 452 -5.24 -0.13 2.72
C GLY A 452 -4.99 -0.83 4.05
N CYS A 453 -3.72 -1.00 4.47
CA CYS A 453 -3.42 -1.40 5.84
C CYS A 453 -3.93 -0.35 6.84
N GLU A 454 -4.46 -0.82 7.97
CA GLU A 454 -4.92 0.05 9.05
C GLU A 454 -4.41 -0.43 10.40
N ILE A 455 -3.64 0.43 11.09
CA ILE A 455 -3.07 0.10 12.40
C ILE A 455 -3.52 1.11 13.45
N TYR A 456 -4.19 0.62 14.48
CA TYR A 456 -4.70 1.40 15.62
C TYR A 456 -4.05 0.95 16.92
N CYS A 457 -3.42 1.88 17.61
CA CYS A 457 -3.02 1.71 19.01
C CYS A 457 -3.77 2.70 19.87
N TYR A 458 -4.52 2.23 20.87
CA TYR A 458 -5.28 3.12 21.74
C TYR A 458 -4.49 3.62 22.96
N TYR A 459 -3.24 3.20 23.13
CA TYR A 459 -2.59 3.33 24.43
C TYR A 459 -1.19 3.93 24.46
N HIS A 460 -0.20 3.35 23.75
CA HIS A 460 1.18 3.84 23.88
C HIS A 460 1.89 4.13 22.55
N CYS A 461 2.30 3.12 21.78
CA CYS A 461 3.03 3.36 20.54
C CYS A 461 2.57 2.50 19.35
N ALA A 462 2.60 3.10 18.16
CA ALA A 462 2.27 2.46 16.90
C ALA A 462 3.25 2.81 15.77
N GLY A 463 3.50 1.86 14.88
CA GLY A 463 4.15 2.07 13.59
C GLY A 463 3.61 1.15 12.51
N LEU A 464 3.79 1.46 11.21
CA LEU A 464 3.37 0.54 10.16
C LEU A 464 4.24 -0.72 10.15
N ILE A 465 5.55 -0.59 10.36
CA ILE A 465 6.46 -1.75 10.43
C ILE A 465 6.52 -2.32 11.85
N ALA A 466 6.89 -1.48 12.83
CA ALA A 466 7.09 -1.91 14.22
C ALA A 466 6.45 -0.94 15.22
N GLY A 467 5.75 -1.43 16.24
CA GLY A 467 5.22 -0.57 17.29
C GLY A 467 6.30 0.12 18.12
N ALA A 468 7.26 -0.67 18.61
CA ALA A 468 8.48 -0.19 19.26
C ALA A 468 9.70 -0.97 18.77
N THR A 469 10.82 -0.26 18.64
CA THR A 469 12.13 -0.77 18.22
C THR A 469 13.14 -0.37 19.28
N ILE A 470 13.70 -1.35 19.98
CA ILE A 470 14.54 -1.13 21.16
C ILE A 470 15.78 -2.03 21.15
N GLY A 471 16.76 -1.71 21.99
CA GLY A 471 18.04 -2.41 21.99
C GLY A 471 18.84 -2.11 20.74
N GLU A 472 19.81 -2.95 20.38
CA GLU A 472 20.63 -2.75 19.18
C GLU A 472 19.91 -3.28 17.92
N SER A 473 18.63 -2.93 17.78
CA SER A 473 17.77 -3.38 16.67
C SER A 473 18.03 -2.61 15.38
N VAL A 474 17.77 -3.26 14.25
CA VAL A 474 17.97 -2.69 12.91
C VAL A 474 16.71 -2.81 12.08
N ILE A 475 16.28 -1.72 11.45
CA ILE A 475 15.26 -1.70 10.39
C ILE A 475 15.90 -1.16 9.12
N GLU A 476 15.97 -1.97 8.08
CA GLU A 476 16.66 -1.64 6.84
C GLU A 476 15.84 -1.95 5.59
N ASP A 477 15.91 -1.09 4.58
CA ASP A 477 15.34 -1.33 3.25
C ASP A 477 13.81 -1.61 3.27
N CYS A 478 13.08 -1.05 4.24
CA CYS A 478 11.64 -1.28 4.41
C CYS A 478 10.78 -0.19 3.75
N SER A 479 9.60 -0.57 3.24
CA SER A 479 8.60 0.37 2.71
C SER A 479 7.30 0.31 3.49
N ALA A 480 6.65 1.45 3.70
CA ALA A 480 5.39 1.49 4.43
C ALA A 480 4.32 2.28 3.68
N GLU A 481 3.18 1.64 3.49
CA GLU A 481 1.94 2.24 3.00
C GLU A 481 0.78 1.96 3.98
N GLY A 482 -0.25 2.79 3.91
CA GLY A 482 -1.47 2.66 4.72
C GLY A 482 -1.58 3.62 5.91
N PHE A 483 -2.61 3.41 6.72
CA PHE A 483 -2.94 4.26 7.86
C PHE A 483 -2.32 3.73 9.15
N VAL A 484 -1.69 4.62 9.92
CA VAL A 484 -1.31 4.34 11.31
C VAL A 484 -1.80 5.44 12.24
N GLY A 485 -2.54 5.03 13.27
CA GLY A 485 -3.17 5.91 14.24
C GLY A 485 -2.84 5.49 15.67
N CYS A 486 -2.25 6.37 16.47
CA CYS A 486 -2.14 6.16 17.92
C CYS A 486 -2.99 7.16 18.70
N PHE A 487 -3.89 6.68 19.54
CA PHE A 487 -4.56 7.48 20.57
C PHE A 487 -3.73 7.55 21.87
N GLY A 488 -2.52 7.02 21.85
CA GLY A 488 -1.59 6.91 22.98
C GLY A 488 -0.54 8.02 23.03
N TYR A 489 0.74 7.66 22.94
CA TYR A 489 1.85 8.60 23.06
C TYR A 489 2.64 8.81 21.77
N HIS A 490 2.99 7.74 21.04
CA HIS A 490 3.97 7.84 19.97
C HIS A 490 3.51 7.14 18.69
N THR A 491 3.57 7.85 17.57
CA THR A 491 3.21 7.29 16.26
C THR A 491 4.32 7.57 15.26
N GLY A 492 4.78 6.55 14.56
CA GLY A 492 5.70 6.70 13.44
C GLY A 492 5.18 6.02 12.19
N GLY A 493 5.57 6.46 10.99
CA GLY A 493 5.31 5.68 9.78
C GLY A 493 6.06 4.34 9.79
N ILE A 494 7.32 4.31 10.25
CA ILE A 494 8.06 3.06 10.42
C ILE A 494 7.90 2.51 11.84
N THR A 495 8.22 3.32 12.85
CA THR A 495 8.10 2.88 14.26
C THR A 495 7.61 3.95 15.23
N GLY A 496 6.77 3.56 16.19
CA GLY A 496 6.27 4.49 17.20
C GLY A 496 7.37 4.94 18.16
N TRP A 497 8.11 3.98 18.73
CA TRP A 497 9.19 4.24 19.68
C TRP A 497 10.50 3.66 19.19
N PHE A 498 11.56 4.46 19.15
CA PHE A 498 12.90 4.06 18.74
C PHE A 498 13.94 4.35 19.83
N GLU A 499 14.62 3.31 20.29
CA GLU A 499 15.66 3.40 21.32
C GLU A 499 16.85 2.52 20.95
N ASN A 500 18.02 3.15 20.79
CA ASN A 500 19.23 2.51 20.28
C ASN A 500 19.04 1.81 18.91
N GLY A 501 20.15 1.57 18.20
CA GLY A 501 20.14 0.88 16.91
C GLY A 501 20.04 1.81 15.69
N LEU A 502 19.51 1.26 14.59
CA LEU A 502 19.57 1.87 13.26
C LEU A 502 18.26 1.68 12.49
N ILE A 503 17.72 2.77 11.92
CA ILE A 503 16.73 2.74 10.85
C ILE A 503 17.41 3.30 9.61
N ARG A 504 17.51 2.52 8.54
CA ARG A 504 18.19 2.94 7.32
C ARG A 504 17.43 2.55 6.05
N ASN A 505 17.51 3.40 5.02
CA ASN A 505 16.94 3.12 3.70
C ASN A 505 15.43 2.79 3.76
N CYS A 506 14.68 3.44 4.64
CA CYS A 506 13.25 3.21 4.75
C CYS A 506 12.44 4.30 4.02
N VAL A 507 11.33 3.91 3.41
CA VAL A 507 10.41 4.84 2.73
C VAL A 507 8.99 4.72 3.29
N VAL A 508 8.34 5.87 3.49
CA VAL A 508 6.91 5.95 3.83
C VAL A 508 6.22 6.68 2.70
N GLY A 509 5.40 5.96 1.93
CA GLY A 509 4.86 6.41 0.65
C GLY A 509 3.70 7.39 0.78
N SER A 510 3.26 7.97 -0.35
CA SER A 510 2.26 9.04 -0.33
C SER A 510 0.84 8.54 -0.02
N HIS A 511 0.56 7.24 -0.12
CA HIS A 511 -0.72 6.67 0.31
C HIS A 511 -0.79 6.46 1.83
N SER A 512 0.30 6.69 2.55
CA SER A 512 0.29 6.67 4.01
C SER A 512 -0.30 7.92 4.66
N TYR A 513 -0.88 7.69 5.83
CA TYR A 513 -1.35 8.75 6.72
C TYR A 513 -0.99 8.41 8.17
N ILE A 514 -0.11 9.22 8.75
CA ILE A 514 0.40 9.02 10.10
C ILE A 514 -0.32 9.99 11.03
N SER A 515 -1.08 9.45 11.98
CA SER A 515 -1.94 10.25 12.84
C SER A 515 -1.79 9.93 14.32
N SER A 516 -1.87 10.95 15.17
CA SER A 516 -2.12 10.75 16.60
C SER A 516 -3.13 11.74 17.14
N SER A 517 -3.95 11.27 18.08
CA SER A 517 -4.80 12.15 18.88
C SER A 517 -4.06 12.76 20.07
N GLN A 518 -2.76 12.53 20.24
CA GLN A 518 -1.97 13.01 21.39
C GLN A 518 -0.52 13.42 20.98
N TYR A 519 0.52 12.79 21.55
CA TYR A 519 1.83 13.41 21.73
C TYR A 519 2.71 13.49 20.49
N ASP A 520 3.50 12.46 20.23
CA ASP A 520 4.64 12.55 19.33
C ASP A 520 4.35 11.79 18.04
N VAL A 521 4.44 12.48 16.90
CA VAL A 521 4.10 11.93 15.59
C VAL A 521 5.23 12.22 14.61
N GLY A 522 5.84 11.19 14.04
CA GLY A 522 6.91 11.32 13.06
C GLY A 522 6.61 10.55 11.78
N GLY A 523 7.08 11.04 10.63
CA GLY A 523 6.99 10.26 9.39
C GLY A 523 7.75 8.93 9.46
N ILE A 524 8.92 8.88 10.12
CA ILE A 524 9.66 7.64 10.37
C ILE A 524 9.45 7.15 11.81
N ALA A 525 9.80 7.99 12.79
CA ALA A 525 9.77 7.62 14.21
C ALA A 525 8.96 8.60 15.05
N GLY A 526 8.03 8.11 15.88
CA GLY A 526 7.29 8.98 16.81
C GLY A 526 8.20 9.56 17.90
N HIS A 527 8.92 8.69 18.59
CA HIS A 527 9.89 9.01 19.64
C HIS A 527 11.26 8.41 19.32
N MET A 528 12.34 9.16 19.57
CA MET A 528 13.71 8.70 19.36
C MET A 528 14.61 9.08 20.54
N GLN A 529 15.35 8.10 21.09
CA GLN A 529 16.36 8.32 22.14
C GLN A 529 17.54 7.36 22.04
N ALA A 530 18.70 7.78 22.56
CA ALA A 530 19.84 6.90 22.80
C ALA A 530 20.11 6.80 24.30
N LEU A 531 20.27 5.56 24.78
CA LEU A 531 20.69 5.29 26.15
C LEU A 531 22.18 5.64 26.33
N ALA A 532 22.65 5.65 27.58
CA ALA A 532 24.04 5.98 27.90
C ALA A 532 25.02 5.06 27.15
N GLY A 533 25.95 5.66 26.39
CA GLY A 533 26.91 4.94 25.54
C GLY A 533 26.32 4.34 24.26
N GLY A 534 25.00 4.38 24.08
CA GLY A 534 24.30 3.87 22.90
C GLY A 534 24.23 4.88 21.76
N LYS A 535 23.75 4.40 20.62
CA LYS A 535 23.47 5.20 19.42
C LYS A 535 22.08 4.88 18.90
N ALA A 536 21.29 5.89 18.54
CA ALA A 536 20.10 5.69 17.72
C ALA A 536 20.24 6.54 16.45
N VAL A 537 20.11 5.92 15.29
CA VAL A 537 20.40 6.56 14.00
C VAL A 537 19.24 6.33 13.03
N VAL A 538 18.77 7.41 12.41
CA VAL A 538 17.86 7.37 11.26
C VAL A 538 18.64 7.90 10.05
N ASP A 539 18.86 7.04 9.06
CA ASP A 539 19.73 7.30 7.92
C ASP A 539 19.02 7.01 6.59
N ARG A 540 19.19 7.86 5.57
CA ARG A 540 18.69 7.58 4.19
C ARG A 540 17.18 7.28 4.13
N CYS A 541 16.39 7.90 5.00
CA CYS A 541 14.95 7.65 5.06
C CYS A 541 14.17 8.74 4.31
N THR A 542 13.14 8.33 3.56
CA THR A 542 12.31 9.24 2.76
C THR A 542 10.85 9.13 3.19
N VAL A 543 10.15 10.26 3.29
CA VAL A 543 8.74 10.30 3.66
C VAL A 543 7.97 11.21 2.70
N TYR A 544 6.91 10.66 2.12
CA TYR A 544 5.95 11.36 1.25
C TYR A 544 4.59 11.59 1.90
N ALA A 545 4.35 10.95 3.04
CA ALA A 545 3.06 10.88 3.69
C ALA A 545 2.67 12.16 4.45
N ASN A 546 1.36 12.32 4.64
CA ASN A 546 0.80 13.31 5.57
C ASN A 546 1.05 12.88 7.02
N VAL A 547 1.47 13.83 7.86
CA VAL A 547 1.75 13.60 9.27
C VAL A 547 0.93 14.58 10.12
N GLN A 548 0.05 14.05 10.96
CA GLN A 548 -0.83 14.83 11.81
C GLN A 548 -0.76 14.38 13.26
N GLY A 549 -0.66 15.33 14.19
CA GLY A 549 -0.67 15.05 15.62
C GLY A 549 -1.26 16.16 16.47
N GLN A 550 -1.45 15.89 17.76
CA GLN A 550 -1.91 16.91 18.68
C GLN A 550 -0.75 17.79 19.15
N TYR A 551 0.42 17.25 19.49
CA TYR A 551 1.46 18.04 20.18
C TYR A 551 2.74 18.25 19.38
N ASN A 552 3.51 17.18 19.12
CA ASN A 552 4.86 17.26 18.55
C ASN A 552 4.88 16.48 17.24
N VAL A 553 4.84 17.21 16.11
CA VAL A 553 4.68 16.62 14.78
C VAL A 553 5.92 16.88 13.96
N GLY A 554 6.57 15.83 13.47
CA GLY A 554 7.79 15.88 12.68
C GLY A 554 7.65 15.15 11.34
N GLY A 555 8.18 15.71 10.27
CA GLY A 555 8.21 15.01 8.97
C GLY A 555 9.08 13.76 8.99
N ILE A 556 10.14 13.72 9.80
CA ILE A 556 10.96 12.50 10.02
C ILE A 556 10.77 11.94 11.44
N VAL A 557 10.97 12.77 12.47
CA VAL A 557 10.89 12.34 13.88
C VAL A 557 9.97 13.24 14.69
N GLY A 558 8.99 12.69 15.41
CA GLY A 558 8.08 13.51 16.24
C GLY A 558 8.79 14.20 17.40
N TYR A 559 9.52 13.42 18.20
CA TYR A 559 10.23 13.89 19.38
C TYR A 559 11.59 13.18 19.56
N THR A 560 12.67 13.96 19.65
CA THR A 560 14.00 13.47 20.05
C THR A 560 14.28 13.83 21.51
N CYS A 561 14.69 12.84 22.30
CA CYS A 561 14.93 13.00 23.74
C CYS A 561 16.31 12.47 24.14
N GLN A 562 17.28 13.35 24.28
CA GLN A 562 18.64 12.99 24.70
C GLN A 562 18.93 13.47 26.12
N LYS A 563 18.75 12.55 27.08
CA LYS A 563 18.96 12.78 28.52
C LYS A 563 20.13 12.00 29.11
N ALA A 564 20.81 11.20 28.29
CA ALA A 564 21.93 10.35 28.67
C ALA A 564 23.13 10.61 27.76
N ALA A 565 24.35 10.24 28.16
CA ALA A 565 25.55 10.42 27.33
C ALA A 565 25.61 9.40 26.16
N GLY A 566 24.68 9.50 25.22
CA GLY A 566 24.56 8.73 23.98
C GLY A 566 24.52 9.65 22.75
N THR A 567 24.38 9.05 21.56
CA THR A 567 24.36 9.77 20.28
C THR A 567 23.05 9.53 19.52
N LEU A 568 22.38 10.61 19.12
CA LEU A 568 21.27 10.63 18.17
C LEU A 568 21.71 11.25 16.86
N ALA A 569 21.38 10.62 15.74
CA ALA A 569 21.62 11.19 14.42
C ALA A 569 20.44 10.97 13.48
N VAL A 570 20.03 12.03 12.79
CA VAL A 570 19.16 11.98 11.60
C VAL A 570 19.99 12.46 10.43
N THR A 571 20.27 11.57 9.46
CA THR A 571 21.23 11.83 8.39
C THR A 571 20.69 11.40 7.03
N ASN A 572 20.98 12.15 5.96
CA ASN A 572 20.60 11.78 4.59
C ASN A 572 19.08 11.58 4.39
N CYS A 573 18.23 12.19 5.23
CA CYS A 573 16.78 12.00 5.20
C CYS A 573 16.06 13.11 4.42
N ALA A 574 14.91 12.76 3.86
CA ALA A 574 14.07 13.65 3.09
C ALA A 574 12.59 13.55 3.50
N TYR A 575 11.98 14.69 3.84
CA TYR A 575 10.51 14.83 3.92
C TYR A 575 10.04 15.60 2.69
N LEU A 576 9.17 15.02 1.86
CA LEU A 576 8.82 15.55 0.54
C LEU A 576 7.28 15.55 0.35
N GLN A 577 6.71 16.65 -0.13
CA GLN A 577 5.32 16.83 -0.58
C GLN A 577 4.20 16.69 0.47
N GLY A 578 4.34 15.84 1.49
CA GLY A 578 3.31 15.62 2.50
C GLY A 578 3.01 16.85 3.38
N ASP A 579 1.81 16.91 3.91
CA ASP A 579 1.38 17.96 4.84
C ASP A 579 1.72 17.60 6.30
N LEU A 580 2.14 18.61 7.07
CA LEU A 580 2.39 18.53 8.50
C LEU A 580 1.35 19.32 9.27
N TYR A 581 0.62 18.65 10.17
CA TYR A 581 -0.41 19.33 10.96
C TYR A 581 -0.34 19.04 12.46
N ALA A 582 -0.02 20.07 13.25
CA ALA A 582 -0.11 20.05 14.70
C ALA A 582 -1.38 20.75 15.20
N THR A 583 -2.19 20.08 16.02
CA THR A 583 -3.59 20.53 16.31
C THR A 583 -3.85 20.98 17.75
N GLY A 584 -2.91 20.78 18.66
CA GLY A 584 -3.10 21.05 20.08
C GLY A 584 -1.81 21.44 20.80
N ILE A 585 -1.93 21.53 22.13
CA ILE A 585 -0.98 22.28 22.94
C ILE A 585 -0.27 21.35 23.93
N ASN A 586 1.04 21.24 23.79
CA ASN A 586 1.88 20.43 24.65
C ASN A 586 2.04 21.03 26.07
N SER A 587 2.80 20.35 26.94
CA SER A 587 3.06 20.79 28.32
C SER A 587 3.84 22.12 28.42
N ASN A 588 4.51 22.52 27.35
CA ASN A 588 5.22 23.80 27.24
C ASN A 588 4.34 24.90 26.61
N TYR A 589 3.05 24.64 26.42
CA TYR A 589 2.09 25.58 25.84
C TYR A 589 2.31 25.86 24.35
N TYR A 590 2.85 24.88 23.61
CA TYR A 590 3.10 25.01 22.18
C TYR A 590 2.42 23.92 21.34
N SER A 591 2.00 24.30 20.14
CA SER A 591 1.67 23.38 19.04
C SER A 591 2.88 23.32 18.11
N LEU A 592 3.54 22.17 17.98
CA LEU A 592 4.85 22.05 17.35
C LEU A 592 4.77 21.24 16.05
N ALA A 593 5.15 21.86 14.93
CA ALA A 593 5.33 21.19 13.64
C ALA A 593 6.74 21.43 13.10
N GLY A 594 7.43 20.36 12.69
CA GLY A 594 8.80 20.41 12.22
C GLY A 594 9.02 19.60 10.95
N GLY A 595 9.65 20.16 9.92
CA GLY A 595 9.97 19.45 8.67
C GLY A 595 10.81 18.19 8.90
N LEU A 596 11.78 18.25 9.81
CA LEU A 596 12.57 17.09 10.26
C LEU A 596 12.08 16.62 11.62
N CYS A 597 12.04 17.50 12.62
CA CYS A 597 11.69 17.14 13.98
C CYS A 597 10.70 18.11 14.64
N GLY A 598 9.62 17.58 15.22
CA GLY A 598 8.63 18.38 15.92
C GLY A 598 9.19 19.02 17.20
N TRP A 599 9.74 18.20 18.10
CA TRP A 599 10.42 18.68 19.30
C TRP A 599 11.76 17.97 19.50
N ASN A 600 12.83 18.74 19.61
CA ASN A 600 14.14 18.28 20.01
C ASN A 600 14.49 18.73 21.44
N GLN A 601 14.75 17.75 22.33
CA GLN A 601 15.25 17.98 23.68
C GLN A 601 16.63 17.34 23.87
N ASN A 602 17.68 18.16 23.96
CA ASN A 602 19.05 17.71 24.23
C ASN A 602 19.57 18.23 25.58
N THR A 603 19.38 17.45 26.64
CA THR A 603 19.91 17.76 27.98
C THR A 603 21.36 17.30 28.11
N LEU A 604 21.65 16.06 27.72
CA LEU A 604 22.95 15.43 27.89
C LEU A 604 23.20 14.51 26.70
N GLY A 605 24.38 14.62 26.07
CA GLY A 605 24.77 13.78 24.94
C GLY A 605 24.91 14.55 23.62
N THR A 606 24.92 13.82 22.51
CA THR A 606 25.11 14.36 21.16
C THR A 606 23.86 14.15 20.33
N VAL A 607 23.30 15.22 19.77
CA VAL A 607 22.18 15.17 18.83
C VAL A 607 22.59 15.89 17.55
N VAL A 608 22.46 15.20 16.41
CA VAL A 608 22.91 15.70 15.11
C VAL A 608 21.83 15.53 14.05
N PHE A 609 21.61 16.60 13.28
CA PHE A 609 20.85 16.60 12.04
C PHE A 609 21.80 17.00 10.91
N GLU A 610 22.14 16.05 10.04
CA GLU A 610 23.14 16.25 8.98
C GLU A 610 22.63 15.85 7.60
N ASN A 611 22.90 16.65 6.57
CA ASN A 611 22.64 16.26 5.19
C ASN A 611 21.15 15.95 4.89
N ASN A 612 20.22 16.71 5.48
CA ASN A 612 18.79 16.46 5.36
C ASN A 612 18.06 17.55 4.58
N VAL A 613 16.92 17.19 3.98
CA VAL A 613 16.01 18.13 3.33
C VAL A 613 14.59 17.96 3.87
N ALA A 614 13.89 19.08 4.06
CA ALA A 614 12.44 19.05 4.24
C ALA A 614 11.75 20.01 3.27
N ARG A 615 10.84 19.45 2.47
CA ARG A 615 9.97 20.10 1.49
C ARG A 615 8.52 19.65 1.72
N PRO A 616 7.93 19.92 2.90
CA PRO A 616 6.52 19.67 3.15
C PRO A 616 5.67 20.44 2.14
N GLY A 617 4.46 19.94 1.86
CA GLY A 617 3.44 20.69 1.12
C GLY A 617 2.96 21.88 1.95
N LEU A 618 2.26 21.60 3.05
CA LEU A 618 1.81 22.60 4.01
C LEU A 618 2.30 22.29 5.42
N ILE A 619 2.85 23.28 6.13
CA ILE A 619 3.01 23.21 7.58
C ILE A 619 1.89 23.99 8.25
N LYS A 620 1.07 23.30 9.04
CA LYS A 620 0.00 23.91 9.82
C LYS A 620 0.16 23.66 11.32
N THR A 621 -0.03 24.70 12.11
CA THR A 621 -0.20 24.59 13.56
C THR A 621 -1.49 25.28 13.97
N SER A 622 -2.27 24.67 14.87
CA SER A 622 -3.48 25.28 15.42
C SER A 622 -3.55 25.10 16.94
N TYR A 623 -4.09 26.12 17.63
CA TYR A 623 -4.18 26.14 19.10
C TYR A 623 -5.31 27.05 19.63
N THR A 624 -5.71 26.84 20.89
CA THR A 624 -6.67 27.67 21.64
C THR A 624 -5.95 28.59 22.63
N ARG A 625 -6.52 29.75 22.99
CA ARG A 625 -5.85 30.82 23.78
C ARG A 625 -5.60 30.51 25.25
N GLU A 626 -6.33 29.56 25.82
CA GLU A 626 -6.46 29.47 27.27
C GLU A 626 -6.21 28.05 27.76
N LYS A 627 -5.04 27.85 28.36
CA LYS A 627 -4.81 26.77 29.31
C LYS A 627 -4.40 27.40 30.62
N ARG A 628 -5.28 27.36 31.62
CA ARG A 628 -4.93 27.79 32.97
C ARG A 628 -3.74 26.96 33.44
N VAL A 629 -2.77 27.62 34.09
CA VAL A 629 -1.57 26.92 34.62
C VAL A 629 -1.97 25.84 35.61
N THR A 630 -3.06 26.07 36.37
CA THR A 630 -3.82 25.08 37.16
C THR A 630 -5.30 25.50 37.22
N PRO A 631 -6.26 24.60 37.51
CA PRO A 631 -7.70 24.93 37.54
C PRO A 631 -8.05 26.17 38.39
N ASP A 632 -7.30 26.39 39.47
CA ASP A 632 -7.56 27.43 40.50
C ASP A 632 -6.77 28.74 40.34
N THR A 633 -5.91 28.89 39.34
CA THR A 633 -5.14 30.14 39.16
C THR A 633 -5.73 31.04 38.08
N SER A 634 -5.75 32.36 38.32
CA SER A 634 -6.08 33.41 37.34
C SER A 634 -4.97 33.70 36.32
N VAL A 635 -3.87 32.95 36.36
CA VAL A 635 -2.70 33.12 35.49
C VAL A 635 -2.85 32.28 34.23
N TYR A 636 -2.86 32.95 33.07
CA TYR A 636 -2.83 32.33 31.75
C TYR A 636 -1.41 32.40 31.19
N LYS A 637 -0.90 31.28 30.64
CA LYS A 637 0.36 31.28 29.88
C LYS A 637 0.08 31.51 28.41
N THR A 638 0.94 32.30 27.77
CA THR A 638 0.89 32.55 26.32
C THR A 638 1.12 31.25 25.56
N ILE A 639 0.21 30.92 24.65
CA ILE A 639 0.24 29.74 23.79
C ILE A 639 0.60 30.20 22.38
N GLY A 640 1.46 29.45 21.69
CA GLY A 640 1.88 29.78 20.32
C GLY A 640 2.02 28.53 19.45
N GLY A 641 1.76 28.69 18.16
CA GLY A 641 2.14 27.70 17.15
C GLY A 641 3.60 27.91 16.77
N VAL A 642 4.31 26.79 16.60
CA VAL A 642 5.74 26.77 16.35
C VAL A 642 6.07 25.91 15.13
N ALA A 643 6.71 26.50 14.11
CA ALA A 643 6.97 25.86 12.83
C ALA A 643 8.38 26.10 12.28
N GLY A 644 9.03 25.07 11.74
CA GLY A 644 10.29 25.17 10.99
C GLY A 644 10.84 23.80 10.59
N LEU A 645 12.12 23.67 10.20
CA LEU A 645 12.77 22.35 10.05
C LEU A 645 12.79 21.60 11.39
N LEU A 646 13.14 22.32 12.46
CA LEU A 646 12.95 21.90 13.84
C LEU A 646 11.83 22.73 14.45
N GLY A 647 10.75 22.13 14.93
CA GLY A 647 9.67 22.89 15.56
C GLY A 647 10.19 23.63 16.80
N PHE A 648 10.53 22.89 17.85
CA PHE A 648 11.14 23.45 19.06
C PHE A 648 12.43 22.72 19.43
N SER A 649 13.49 23.46 19.76
CA SER A 649 14.74 22.91 20.28
C SER A 649 15.07 23.47 21.67
N ASN A 650 15.34 22.60 22.65
CA ASN A 650 15.74 22.99 24.00
C ASN A 650 16.64 21.95 24.72
N GLY A 651 17.08 22.29 25.94
CA GLY A 651 18.00 21.48 26.75
C GLY A 651 19.23 22.27 27.25
N ASP A 652 20.25 21.55 27.72
CA ASP A 652 21.49 22.13 28.27
C ASP A 652 22.68 21.91 27.33
N SER A 653 22.59 20.92 26.43
CA SER A 653 23.62 20.56 25.47
C SER A 653 23.26 21.07 24.07
N ALA A 654 24.28 21.43 23.28
CA ALA A 654 24.05 21.94 21.94
C ALA A 654 23.55 20.85 20.98
N THR A 655 22.65 21.24 20.07
CA THR A 655 22.26 20.39 18.94
C THR A 655 23.01 20.84 17.69
N LYS A 656 23.54 19.88 16.93
CA LYS A 656 24.28 20.15 15.69
C LYS A 656 23.36 20.09 14.49
N LEU A 657 23.36 21.13 13.67
CA LEU A 657 22.68 21.18 12.36
C LEU A 657 23.70 21.50 11.27
N SER A 658 23.78 20.71 10.21
CA SER A 658 24.81 20.89 9.17
C SER A 658 24.38 20.35 7.82
N ASN A 659 24.65 21.12 6.75
CA ASN A 659 24.32 20.74 5.38
C ASN A 659 22.85 20.38 5.16
N CYS A 660 21.95 21.03 5.90
CA CYS A 660 20.51 20.86 5.75
C CYS A 660 19.91 22.04 4.98
N TYR A 661 18.80 21.81 4.28
CA TYR A 661 18.07 22.91 3.65
C TYR A 661 16.55 22.74 3.65
N THR A 662 15.87 23.87 3.48
CA THR A 662 14.42 23.93 3.23
C THR A 662 14.09 25.09 2.28
N PRO A 663 13.24 24.88 1.26
CA PRO A 663 12.72 25.96 0.42
C PRO A 663 11.40 26.54 0.95
N ILE A 664 10.93 26.10 2.11
CA ILE A 664 9.64 26.54 2.66
C ILE A 664 9.64 28.06 2.85
N THR A 665 8.57 28.67 2.38
CA THR A 665 8.29 30.10 2.48
C THR A 665 7.20 30.38 3.51
N LYS A 666 7.01 31.66 3.86
CA LYS A 666 5.98 32.08 4.83
C LYS A 666 4.55 31.61 4.48
N PRO A 667 4.05 31.69 3.22
CA PRO A 667 2.69 31.23 2.87
C PRO A 667 2.43 29.74 3.13
N GLU A 668 3.47 28.92 3.06
CA GLU A 668 3.40 27.46 3.30
C GLU A 668 3.43 27.13 4.80
N ILE A 669 3.61 28.13 5.66
CA ILE A 669 3.56 28.00 7.12
C ILE A 669 2.32 28.73 7.65
N LEU A 670 1.29 27.95 7.97
CA LEU A 670 0.04 28.44 8.55
C LEU A 670 0.03 28.23 10.07
N VAL A 671 0.09 29.31 10.82
CA VAL A 671 -0.06 29.31 12.28
C VAL A 671 -1.42 29.91 12.63
N SER A 672 -2.42 29.07 12.88
CA SER A 672 -3.81 29.49 13.08
C SER A 672 -4.29 29.40 14.53
N TYR A 673 -5.33 30.18 14.84
CA TYR A 673 -5.87 30.38 16.19
C TYR A 673 -7.39 30.11 16.21
N LYS A 674 -7.90 29.52 17.30
CA LYS A 674 -9.29 29.01 17.40
C LYS A 674 -10.34 29.93 18.08
N SER A 675 -10.07 31.18 18.45
CA SER A 675 -11.09 32.07 19.06
C SER A 675 -11.41 33.32 18.23
N ILE A 676 -12.62 33.85 18.44
CA ILE A 676 -13.31 34.84 17.59
C ILE A 676 -13.14 36.30 18.06
N ASP A 677 -12.34 36.56 19.11
CA ASP A 677 -12.20 37.92 19.67
C ASP A 677 -10.85 38.55 19.36
N ALA A 678 -10.92 39.71 18.69
CA ALA A 678 -9.82 40.51 18.20
C ALA A 678 -8.75 40.85 19.26
N TYR A 679 -7.52 40.34 19.08
CA TYR A 679 -6.30 40.89 19.69
C TYR A 679 -5.09 40.66 18.76
N ALA A 680 -4.57 41.75 18.19
CA ALA A 680 -3.49 41.80 17.20
C ALA A 680 -2.06 41.54 17.77
N SER A 681 -1.90 40.80 18.86
CA SER A 681 -0.60 40.63 19.53
C SER A 681 -0.26 39.17 19.90
N VAL A 682 -0.69 38.20 19.10
CA VAL A 682 -0.37 36.79 19.35
C VAL A 682 1.01 36.47 18.75
N PHE A 683 1.97 36.10 19.59
CA PHE A 683 3.32 35.73 19.16
C PHE A 683 3.29 34.40 18.38
N GLN A 684 3.56 34.48 17.07
CA GLN A 684 3.76 33.32 16.19
C GLN A 684 5.25 33.01 16.11
N TYR A 685 5.65 31.75 16.34
CA TYR A 685 7.06 31.35 16.31
C TYR A 685 7.34 30.51 15.07
N TRP A 686 7.88 31.09 14.01
CA TRP A 686 8.17 30.35 12.79
C TRP A 686 9.50 30.76 12.18
N GLY A 687 10.11 29.86 11.42
CA GLY A 687 11.33 30.12 10.66
C GLY A 687 11.75 28.90 9.85
N ALA A 688 12.72 29.08 8.95
CA ALA A 688 13.22 28.02 8.10
C ALA A 688 13.86 26.88 8.90
N PHE A 689 14.83 27.19 9.78
CA PHE A 689 15.59 26.16 10.51
C PHE A 689 14.93 25.77 11.81
N TYR A 690 14.36 26.75 12.53
CA TYR A 690 13.64 26.48 13.76
C TYR A 690 12.46 27.41 13.95
N GLY A 691 11.36 26.90 14.52
CA GLY A 691 10.30 27.78 14.96
C GLY A 691 10.70 28.51 16.24
N LYS A 692 11.25 27.77 17.21
CA LYS A 692 11.81 28.33 18.45
C LYS A 692 13.01 27.54 18.97
N THR A 693 14.01 28.24 19.52
CA THR A 693 15.11 27.60 20.27
C THR A 693 15.39 28.28 21.61
N ASN A 694 15.63 27.47 22.65
CA ASN A 694 16.14 27.91 23.96
C ASN A 694 17.56 27.39 24.24
N THR A 695 18.10 26.55 23.34
CA THR A 695 19.44 25.96 23.42
C THR A 695 20.38 26.63 22.43
N ALA A 696 21.66 26.68 22.79
CA ALA A 696 22.73 26.95 21.84
C ALA A 696 22.69 25.94 20.67
N LEU A 697 22.27 26.38 19.48
CA LEU A 697 22.49 25.63 18.25
C LEU A 697 23.95 25.77 17.83
N GLN A 698 24.57 24.65 17.42
CA GLN A 698 25.91 24.64 16.84
C GLN A 698 25.80 24.30 15.36
N TYR A 699 26.15 25.27 14.51
CA TYR A 699 26.30 25.03 13.09
C TYR A 699 27.70 24.47 12.81
N GLY A 700 27.76 23.34 12.11
CA GLY A 700 29.02 22.70 11.69
C GLY A 700 29.41 23.10 10.27
N ALA A 701 28.64 22.65 9.28
CA ALA A 701 28.69 23.12 7.89
C ALA A 701 27.50 24.05 7.60
N ASP A 702 27.56 24.82 6.51
CA ASP A 702 26.50 25.77 6.15
C ASP A 702 25.16 25.05 5.93
N ASN A 703 24.07 25.74 6.28
CA ASN A 703 22.70 25.32 6.07
C ASN A 703 22.00 26.37 5.22
N TYR A 704 21.10 25.93 4.34
CA TYR A 704 20.55 26.79 3.29
C TYR A 704 19.05 26.98 3.46
N ARG A 705 18.58 28.20 3.21
CA ARG A 705 17.16 28.55 3.23
C ARG A 705 16.83 29.52 2.13
N ASP A 706 15.55 29.65 1.83
CA ASP A 706 15.05 30.79 1.09
C ASP A 706 15.41 32.11 1.80
N ALA A 707 15.87 33.10 1.03
CA ALA A 707 16.38 34.36 1.53
C ALA A 707 15.30 35.21 2.21
N ASP A 708 14.05 35.12 1.73
CA ASP A 708 12.90 35.88 2.23
C ASP A 708 12.30 35.26 3.51
N THR A 709 12.73 34.04 3.84
CA THR A 709 12.26 33.31 5.03
C THR A 709 13.21 33.50 6.21
N GLN A 710 12.74 34.04 7.34
CA GLN A 710 13.58 34.18 8.53
C GLN A 710 14.08 32.83 9.06
N SER A 711 15.25 32.81 9.71
CA SER A 711 15.84 31.57 10.24
C SER A 711 15.03 30.95 11.39
N GLY A 712 14.47 31.79 12.27
CA GLY A 712 13.71 31.37 13.45
C GLY A 712 13.89 32.30 14.66
N LEU A 713 13.02 32.17 15.67
CA LEU A 713 13.06 33.02 16.87
C LEU A 713 13.79 32.35 18.06
N GLY A 714 14.76 33.02 18.66
CA GLY A 714 15.51 32.55 19.83
C GLY A 714 16.91 33.14 19.92
N THR A 715 17.69 32.71 20.92
CA THR A 715 19.13 33.01 21.05
C THR A 715 19.96 31.84 20.50
N PRO A 716 20.21 31.74 19.18
CA PRO A 716 21.22 30.82 18.67
C PRO A 716 22.58 31.23 19.24
N ALA A 717 23.48 30.26 19.51
CA ALA A 717 24.82 30.58 20.01
C ALA A 717 25.68 31.30 18.95
N SER A 718 25.28 31.25 17.67
CA SER A 718 25.86 31.93 16.51
C SER A 718 24.91 31.78 15.32
N THR A 719 24.80 32.79 14.45
CA THR A 719 24.17 32.66 13.10
C THR A 719 25.18 32.32 12.00
N ALA A 720 26.47 32.16 12.34
CA ALA A 720 27.49 31.72 11.41
C ALA A 720 27.21 30.27 10.98
N GLY A 721 27.09 30.02 9.67
CA GLY A 721 26.68 28.72 9.12
C GLY A 721 25.25 28.70 8.57
N GLU A 722 24.57 29.84 8.46
CA GLU A 722 23.29 29.99 7.76
C GLU A 722 23.48 30.79 6.46
N VAL A 723 22.92 30.32 5.35
CA VAL A 723 23.01 30.95 4.03
C VAL A 723 21.61 31.10 3.43
N GLY A 724 21.19 32.35 3.20
CA GLY A 724 19.97 32.65 2.45
C GLY A 724 20.24 32.70 0.96
N LEU A 725 19.41 32.03 0.16
CA LEU A 725 19.49 31.96 -1.30
C LEU A 725 18.16 32.39 -1.92
N SER A 726 18.19 33.00 -3.12
CA SER A 726 16.95 33.25 -3.87
C SER A 726 16.34 31.95 -4.38
N VAL A 727 15.03 31.94 -4.67
CA VAL A 727 14.34 30.79 -5.31
C VAL A 727 15.08 30.29 -6.56
N GLN A 728 15.63 31.21 -7.36
CA GLN A 728 16.42 30.86 -8.54
C GLN A 728 17.71 30.09 -8.14
N GLN A 729 18.48 30.58 -7.15
CA GLN A 729 19.69 29.91 -6.68
C GLN A 729 19.40 28.56 -6.00
N MET A 730 18.20 28.39 -5.45
CA MET A 730 17.75 27.12 -4.86
C MET A 730 17.47 26.05 -5.93
N THR A 731 17.23 26.44 -7.18
CA THR A 731 16.74 25.55 -8.26
C THR A 731 17.65 25.49 -9.50
N ASP A 732 18.53 26.47 -9.72
CA ASP A 732 19.41 26.57 -10.90
C ASP A 732 20.70 25.74 -10.81
N GLY A 733 20.85 24.94 -9.75
CA GLY A 733 22.04 24.14 -9.47
C GLY A 733 23.07 24.81 -8.55
N THR A 734 22.90 26.09 -8.19
CA THR A 734 23.78 26.76 -7.22
C THR A 734 23.76 26.06 -5.86
N LEU A 735 22.56 25.84 -5.30
CA LEU A 735 22.39 25.10 -4.04
C LEU A 735 22.98 23.68 -4.13
N LEU A 736 22.81 22.98 -5.25
CA LEU A 736 23.35 21.64 -5.45
C LEU A 736 24.88 21.60 -5.31
N GLY A 737 25.58 22.57 -5.92
CA GLY A 737 27.04 22.68 -5.83
C GLY A 737 27.52 23.00 -4.41
N LEU A 738 26.78 23.86 -3.71
CA LEU A 738 27.07 24.23 -2.31
C LEU A 738 26.91 23.04 -1.35
N LEU A 739 25.79 22.32 -1.44
CA LEU A 739 25.52 21.13 -0.63
C LEU A 739 26.58 20.04 -0.84
N ASN A 740 26.96 19.76 -2.08
CA ASN A 740 28.01 18.78 -2.40
C ASN A 740 29.40 19.21 -1.90
N SER A 741 29.71 20.51 -1.90
CA SER A 741 30.96 21.04 -1.36
C SER A 741 31.07 20.91 0.17
N ASN A 742 29.93 20.77 0.85
CA ASN A 742 29.84 20.66 2.30
C ASN A 742 29.56 19.23 2.80
N ALA A 743 29.08 18.31 1.95
CA ALA A 743 28.76 16.93 2.33
C ALA A 743 29.95 16.22 3.00
N SER A 744 31.17 16.37 2.48
CA SER A 744 32.37 15.73 3.05
C SER A 744 32.75 16.22 4.46
N LYS A 745 32.09 17.25 5.00
CA LYS A 745 32.30 17.80 6.34
C LYS A 745 31.32 17.23 7.38
N CYS A 746 30.35 16.44 6.95
CA CYS A 746 29.38 15.75 7.79
C CYS A 746 29.94 14.38 8.20
N THR A 747 29.93 14.08 9.51
CA THR A 747 30.56 12.88 10.09
C THR A 747 29.77 12.37 11.30
N ALA A 748 28.44 12.46 11.28
CA ALA A 748 27.59 12.07 12.40
C ALA A 748 27.58 10.56 12.64
N ALA A 749 27.73 10.15 13.91
CA ALA A 749 27.46 8.79 14.42
C ALA A 749 28.16 7.59 13.73
N GLY A 750 29.07 7.81 12.78
CA GLY A 750 29.69 6.76 11.95
C GLY A 750 29.00 6.52 10.60
N VAL A 751 28.15 7.46 10.17
CA VAL A 751 27.47 7.48 8.87
C VAL A 751 28.07 8.59 8.01
N GLU A 752 28.40 8.27 6.76
CA GLU A 752 28.89 9.24 5.79
C GLU A 752 27.72 9.99 5.14
N ALA A 753 27.88 11.29 4.93
CA ALA A 753 26.92 12.08 4.17
C ALA A 753 27.00 11.72 2.68
N GLU A 754 25.83 11.51 2.09
CA GLU A 754 25.69 11.21 0.68
C GLU A 754 25.83 12.46 -0.19
N SER A 755 26.25 12.25 -1.44
CA SER A 755 26.19 13.29 -2.46
C SER A 755 24.75 13.74 -2.69
N TRP A 756 24.58 14.96 -3.18
CA TRP A 756 23.30 15.51 -3.59
C TRP A 756 23.15 15.42 -5.10
N ILE A 757 21.92 15.17 -5.54
CA ILE A 757 21.52 15.16 -6.95
C ILE A 757 20.41 16.19 -7.18
N ALA A 758 20.18 16.58 -8.44
CA ALA A 758 19.02 17.39 -8.78
C ALA A 758 17.73 16.57 -8.59
N GLY A 759 16.79 17.10 -7.80
CA GLY A 759 15.47 16.51 -7.60
C GLY A 759 14.38 17.23 -8.40
N GLU A 760 13.14 16.98 -7.99
CA GLU A 760 11.95 17.54 -8.64
C GLU A 760 11.96 19.09 -8.63
N PHE A 761 11.63 19.69 -9.77
CA PHE A 761 11.66 21.14 -10.02
C PHE A 761 13.04 21.79 -9.81
N GLY A 762 14.13 21.03 -9.91
CA GLY A 762 15.51 21.54 -9.76
C GLY A 762 16.00 21.66 -8.33
N TYR A 763 15.14 21.39 -7.34
CA TYR A 763 15.53 21.37 -5.93
C TYR A 763 16.37 20.13 -5.59
N PRO A 764 17.53 20.28 -4.93
CA PRO A 764 18.40 19.15 -4.64
C PRO A 764 17.83 18.12 -3.67
N VAL A 765 18.17 16.85 -3.81
CA VAL A 765 17.88 15.81 -2.81
C VAL A 765 19.12 14.97 -2.54
N PRO A 766 19.27 14.34 -1.35
CA PRO A 766 20.31 13.35 -1.15
C PRO A 766 20.20 12.25 -2.21
N ALA A 767 21.33 11.73 -2.71
CA ALA A 767 21.35 10.66 -3.70
C ALA A 767 20.67 9.36 -3.20
N SER A 768 20.50 9.25 -1.88
CA SER A 768 19.82 8.15 -1.19
C SER A 768 18.30 8.30 -1.09
N VAL A 769 17.71 9.36 -1.66
CA VAL A 769 16.24 9.49 -1.66
C VAL A 769 15.63 8.30 -2.40
N ILE A 770 14.71 7.64 -1.71
CA ILE A 770 14.01 6.46 -2.21
C ILE A 770 12.74 6.96 -2.88
N ALA A 771 12.49 6.52 -4.11
CA ALA A 771 11.25 6.85 -4.80
C ALA A 771 10.03 6.39 -3.99
N ASP A 772 8.95 7.15 -4.06
CA ASP A 772 7.67 6.72 -3.50
C ASP A 772 7.31 5.34 -4.08
N PRO A 773 7.09 4.30 -3.25
CA PRO A 773 6.80 2.95 -3.73
C PRO A 773 5.49 2.90 -4.52
N THR A 774 4.53 3.77 -4.20
CA THR A 774 3.28 3.93 -4.96
C THR A 774 2.97 5.41 -5.16
N PRO A 775 3.65 6.09 -6.10
CA PRO A 775 3.46 7.52 -6.32
C PRO A 775 2.00 7.82 -6.66
N ARG A 776 1.39 8.77 -5.95
CA ARG A 776 0.12 9.36 -6.40
C ARG A 776 0.34 10.04 -7.75
N GLU A 777 -0.49 9.74 -8.75
CA GLU A 777 -0.38 10.39 -10.05
C GLU A 777 -0.62 11.91 -9.93
N SER A 778 0.12 12.69 -10.72
CA SER A 778 0.25 14.15 -10.61
C SER A 778 -1.04 14.96 -10.83
N GLU A 779 -2.13 14.35 -11.26
CA GLU A 779 -3.44 15.00 -11.42
C GLU A 779 -4.39 14.57 -10.29
N THR A 780 -4.05 14.91 -9.05
CA THR A 780 -4.87 14.54 -7.89
C THR A 780 -6.09 15.47 -7.75
N LYS A 781 -7.29 14.95 -8.02
CA LYS A 781 -8.58 15.62 -7.81
C LYS A 781 -8.77 15.96 -6.33
N ARG A 782 -9.06 17.22 -6.03
CA ARG A 782 -9.30 17.72 -4.67
C ARG A 782 -10.78 17.67 -4.34
N VAL A 783 -11.14 16.92 -3.31
CA VAL A 783 -12.53 16.75 -2.88
C VAL A 783 -12.73 17.40 -1.51
N SER A 784 -13.60 18.40 -1.45
CA SER A 784 -14.04 19.00 -0.19
C SER A 784 -15.41 18.47 0.22
N VAL A 785 -15.67 18.42 1.52
CA VAL A 785 -16.93 17.93 2.10
C VAL A 785 -17.55 19.04 2.93
N CYS A 786 -18.80 19.39 2.66
CA CYS A 786 -19.59 20.30 3.47
C CYS A 786 -20.80 19.55 4.02
N GLY A 787 -20.83 19.30 5.33
CA GLY A 787 -21.92 18.50 5.88
C GLY A 787 -22.16 18.68 7.37
N ASP A 788 -23.00 17.81 7.91
CA ASP A 788 -23.34 17.74 9.32
C ASP A 788 -22.69 16.52 10.01
N SER A 789 -23.28 16.06 11.12
CA SER A 789 -22.89 14.88 11.89
C SER A 789 -22.52 13.68 11.02
N ILE A 790 -23.28 13.39 9.96
CA ILE A 790 -23.10 12.22 9.08
C ILE A 790 -21.74 12.26 8.37
N SER A 791 -21.23 13.45 8.12
CA SER A 791 -19.98 13.68 7.39
C SER A 791 -18.79 14.00 8.31
N THR A 792 -18.99 14.05 9.63
CA THR A 792 -17.91 14.32 10.59
C THR A 792 -17.05 13.08 10.84
N PHE A 793 -15.76 13.28 11.06
CA PHE A 793 -14.93 12.31 11.76
C PHE A 793 -13.83 13.07 12.50
N ASN A 794 -13.66 12.80 13.80
CA ASN A 794 -12.68 13.50 14.61
C ASN A 794 -11.27 13.34 14.03
N GLY A 795 -10.53 14.44 13.91
CA GLY A 795 -9.22 14.48 13.25
C GLY A 795 -9.27 14.77 11.75
N TYR A 796 -10.44 14.72 11.11
CA TYR A 796 -10.61 15.02 9.68
C TYR A 796 -11.46 16.26 9.40
N ILE A 797 -11.98 16.92 10.44
CA ILE A 797 -12.67 18.21 10.37
C ILE A 797 -11.86 19.29 11.10
N PRO A 798 -12.12 20.60 10.89
CA PRO A 798 -11.48 21.65 11.68
C PRO A 798 -11.58 21.35 13.17
N ALA A 799 -10.46 21.42 13.89
CA ALA A 799 -10.37 20.82 15.22
C ALA A 799 -11.19 21.54 16.32
N ALA A 800 -11.97 22.58 15.99
CA ALA A 800 -12.95 23.21 16.88
C ALA A 800 -14.40 22.78 16.56
N TYR A 801 -14.59 22.00 15.49
CA TYR A 801 -15.91 21.60 15.02
C TYR A 801 -16.39 20.40 15.79
N ALA A 802 -17.68 20.41 16.15
CA ALA A 802 -18.29 19.27 16.81
C ALA A 802 -18.31 18.07 15.86
N TYR A 803 -18.07 16.87 16.39
CA TYR A 803 -18.09 15.62 15.64
C TYR A 803 -19.06 14.63 16.27
N HIS A 804 -19.57 13.72 15.43
CA HIS A 804 -20.35 12.56 15.85
C HIS A 804 -19.49 11.28 15.81
N TYR A 805 -18.66 11.10 14.77
CA TYR A 805 -17.76 9.96 14.65
C TYR A 805 -16.32 10.30 15.07
N PRO A 806 -15.54 9.34 15.59
CA PRO A 806 -15.90 7.93 15.81
C PRO A 806 -16.91 7.76 16.96
N CYS A 807 -17.85 6.82 16.84
CA CYS A 807 -18.81 6.60 17.93
C CYS A 807 -18.18 5.85 19.13
N SER A 808 -18.69 6.17 20.33
CA SER A 808 -18.08 5.77 21.60
C SER A 808 -18.24 4.27 21.90
N THR A 809 -17.31 3.72 22.68
CA THR A 809 -17.27 2.29 23.05
C THR A 809 -18.28 1.89 24.14
N THR A 810 -18.98 2.83 24.76
CA THR A 810 -19.84 2.56 25.93
C THR A 810 -21.31 2.37 25.57
N THR A 811 -21.75 2.73 24.37
CA THR A 811 -23.18 2.79 24.02
C THR A 811 -23.59 2.07 22.74
N HIS A 812 -22.66 1.49 21.96
CA HIS A 812 -22.96 0.87 20.65
C HIS A 812 -22.32 -0.52 20.49
N SER A 813 -23.05 -1.44 19.86
CA SER A 813 -22.58 -2.81 19.54
C SER A 813 -21.39 -2.77 18.59
N TYR A 814 -20.51 -3.79 18.64
CA TYR A 814 -19.20 -3.77 17.96
C TYR A 814 -19.28 -3.84 16.41
N CYS A 815 -20.44 -4.17 15.83
CA CYS A 815 -20.59 -4.49 14.41
C CYS A 815 -21.32 -3.42 13.57
N GLU A 816 -21.88 -2.37 14.17
CA GLU A 816 -22.74 -1.40 13.47
C GLU A 816 -22.19 0.05 13.49
N CYS A 817 -21.38 0.42 14.49
CA CYS A 817 -20.89 1.80 14.68
C CYS A 817 -19.65 2.16 13.83
N VAL A 818 -19.66 3.34 13.19
CA VAL A 818 -18.54 3.93 12.44
C VAL A 818 -17.46 4.43 13.41
N ARG A 819 -16.31 3.74 13.42
CA ARG A 819 -15.18 4.02 14.33
C ARG A 819 -13.89 4.36 13.60
N ASN A 820 -13.88 4.19 12.29
CA ASN A 820 -12.78 4.53 11.42
C ASN A 820 -13.22 5.56 10.39
N VAL A 821 -12.32 6.47 10.05
CA VAL A 821 -12.53 7.43 8.98
C VAL A 821 -12.75 6.73 7.64
N SER A 822 -12.04 5.61 7.38
CA SER A 822 -12.21 4.83 6.15
C SER A 822 -13.59 4.21 6.02
N GLN A 823 -14.33 4.08 7.14
CA GLN A 823 -15.71 3.63 7.14
C GLN A 823 -16.70 4.75 6.83
N THR A 824 -16.28 6.01 6.77
CA THR A 824 -17.17 7.10 6.37
C THR A 824 -17.42 7.05 4.87
N TYR A 825 -18.60 7.49 4.43
CA TYR A 825 -18.93 7.44 3.00
C TYR A 825 -17.99 8.31 2.16
N TRP A 826 -17.62 9.50 2.68
CA TRP A 826 -16.81 10.46 1.93
C TRP A 826 -15.39 9.97 1.77
N TYR A 827 -14.81 9.29 2.75
CA TYR A 827 -13.50 8.67 2.61
C TYR A 827 -13.53 7.59 1.53
N GLN A 828 -14.52 6.70 1.55
CA GLN A 828 -14.67 5.64 0.55
C GLN A 828 -14.86 6.20 -0.86
N VAL A 829 -15.66 7.26 -1.04
CA VAL A 829 -15.77 7.95 -2.34
C VAL A 829 -14.42 8.45 -2.83
N ILE A 830 -13.67 9.12 -1.96
CA ILE A 830 -12.41 9.78 -2.33
C ILE A 830 -11.29 8.76 -2.58
N TYR A 831 -11.09 7.81 -1.67
CA TYR A 831 -9.90 6.96 -1.64
C TYR A 831 -10.13 5.55 -2.17
N ASP A 832 -11.35 5.02 -2.08
CA ASP A 832 -11.63 3.65 -2.53
C ASP A 832 -12.22 3.62 -3.95
N HIS A 833 -12.91 4.68 -4.35
CA HIS A 833 -13.64 4.72 -5.62
C HIS A 833 -13.01 5.65 -6.65
N MET A 834 -12.74 6.91 -6.29
CA MET A 834 -12.20 7.88 -7.24
C MET A 834 -10.73 7.61 -7.57
N LYS A 835 -10.37 7.72 -8.85
CA LYS A 835 -8.99 7.62 -9.30
C LYS A 835 -8.25 8.92 -9.03
N ASN A 836 -7.07 8.83 -8.43
CA ASN A 836 -6.19 9.98 -8.17
C ASN A 836 -6.96 11.11 -7.47
N ALA A 837 -7.58 10.84 -6.33
CA ALA A 837 -8.30 11.86 -5.56
C ALA A 837 -7.78 11.95 -4.12
N ARG A 838 -7.93 13.13 -3.51
CA ARG A 838 -7.60 13.37 -2.11
C ARG A 838 -8.62 14.28 -1.46
N LEU A 839 -8.79 14.13 -0.14
CA LEU A 839 -9.54 15.08 0.65
C LEU A 839 -8.79 16.43 0.66
N ASP A 840 -9.51 17.51 0.41
CA ASP A 840 -8.99 18.88 0.51
C ASP A 840 -9.41 19.50 1.85
N LEU A 841 -10.70 19.81 2.02
CA LEU A 841 -11.24 20.21 3.32
C LEU A 841 -12.59 19.54 3.60
N ASN A 842 -12.70 18.87 4.76
CA ASN A 842 -13.99 18.47 5.30
C ASN A 842 -14.46 19.51 6.34
N MET A 843 -15.35 20.39 5.92
CA MET A 843 -15.95 21.46 6.72
C MET A 843 -17.16 20.98 7.54
N SER A 844 -17.31 19.69 7.84
CA SER A 844 -18.51 19.19 8.52
C SER A 844 -18.57 19.55 10.01
N TYR A 845 -19.78 19.83 10.51
CA TYR A 845 -20.04 20.17 11.92
C TYR A 845 -21.28 19.44 12.45
N SER A 846 -21.12 18.67 13.52
CA SER A 846 -22.18 17.87 14.15
C SER A 846 -23.33 18.75 14.67
N GLY A 847 -24.56 18.40 14.28
CA GLY A 847 -25.78 19.12 14.65
C GLY A 847 -26.07 20.40 13.83
N SER A 848 -25.18 20.79 12.91
CA SER A 848 -25.38 22.01 12.11
C SER A 848 -26.48 21.89 11.06
N ALA A 849 -27.28 22.94 10.93
CA ALA A 849 -28.27 23.15 9.87
C ALA A 849 -27.64 23.91 8.69
N VAL A 850 -28.21 23.79 7.49
CA VAL A 850 -27.83 24.62 6.34
C VAL A 850 -28.23 26.07 6.59
N ALA A 851 -29.48 26.29 7.01
CA ALA A 851 -30.02 27.60 7.33
C ALA A 851 -29.51 28.15 8.67
N HIS A 852 -29.33 29.46 8.72
CA HIS A 852 -29.06 30.20 9.93
C HIS A 852 -30.29 30.20 10.84
N SER A 853 -30.17 29.60 12.03
CA SER A 853 -31.25 29.61 13.01
C SER A 853 -31.47 31.01 13.59
N THR A 854 -32.69 31.52 13.44
CA THR A 854 -33.11 32.79 14.07
C THR A 854 -33.78 32.58 15.43
N ASN A 855 -34.00 31.32 15.84
CA ASN A 855 -34.64 31.01 17.12
C ASN A 855 -33.67 31.21 18.29
N THR A 856 -33.75 32.38 18.92
CA THR A 856 -32.91 32.76 20.06
C THR A 856 -33.10 31.87 21.30
N ALA A 857 -34.19 31.10 21.40
CA ALA A 857 -34.36 30.08 22.45
C ALA A 857 -33.41 28.90 22.30
N LYS A 858 -32.73 28.76 21.16
CA LYS A 858 -31.68 27.76 20.90
C LYS A 858 -30.27 28.37 20.93
N SER A 859 -30.12 29.62 21.39
CA SER A 859 -28.83 30.32 21.41
C SER A 859 -27.77 29.67 22.30
N ASP A 860 -28.17 28.80 23.22
CA ASP A 860 -27.30 27.99 24.07
C ASP A 860 -26.77 26.72 23.39
N GLN A 861 -27.33 26.34 22.23
CA GLN A 861 -26.93 25.14 21.51
C GLN A 861 -25.60 25.35 20.80
N HIS A 862 -24.69 24.40 20.96
CA HIS A 862 -23.34 24.44 20.36
C HIS A 862 -23.33 24.55 18.82
N TRP A 863 -24.43 24.23 18.14
CA TRP A 863 -24.58 24.30 16.69
C TRP A 863 -25.27 25.59 16.21
N TYR A 864 -25.79 26.44 17.10
CA TYR A 864 -26.64 27.59 16.78
C TYR A 864 -26.01 28.56 15.77
N THR A 865 -24.73 28.90 15.96
CA THR A 865 -23.97 29.81 15.09
C THR A 865 -23.13 29.07 14.05
N GLN A 866 -23.39 27.78 13.80
CA GLN A 866 -22.53 26.90 13.02
C GLN A 866 -23.19 26.42 11.73
N CYS A 867 -24.10 27.22 11.17
CA CYS A 867 -24.72 26.89 9.89
C CYS A 867 -23.70 26.93 8.73
N TYR A 868 -24.05 26.31 7.61
CA TYR A 868 -23.10 26.02 6.54
C TYR A 868 -22.53 27.30 5.93
N VAL A 869 -23.40 28.28 5.65
CA VAL A 869 -23.02 29.61 5.12
C VAL A 869 -22.09 30.32 6.10
N GLN A 870 -22.44 30.42 7.38
CA GLN A 870 -21.59 31.10 8.35
C GLN A 870 -20.23 30.42 8.54
N ARG A 871 -20.18 29.08 8.51
CA ARG A 871 -18.92 28.34 8.56
C ARG A 871 -18.04 28.64 7.35
N TYR A 872 -18.64 28.65 6.17
CA TYR A 872 -17.97 29.01 4.92
C TYR A 872 -17.38 30.43 4.97
N LEU A 873 -18.21 31.42 5.33
CA LEU A 873 -17.79 32.83 5.38
C LEU A 873 -16.69 33.06 6.43
N ARG A 874 -16.83 32.49 7.64
CA ARG A 874 -15.80 32.60 8.68
C ARG A 874 -14.47 31.96 8.31
N GLN A 875 -14.49 30.93 7.46
CA GLN A 875 -13.27 30.29 6.97
C GLN A 875 -12.71 30.95 5.71
N GLY A 876 -13.47 31.84 5.06
CA GLY A 876 -13.10 32.44 3.78
C GLY A 876 -13.19 31.48 2.59
N GLY A 877 -13.82 30.31 2.74
CA GLY A 877 -13.89 29.29 1.68
C GLY A 877 -14.01 27.86 2.20
N ILE A 878 -13.89 26.89 1.28
CA ILE A 878 -13.86 25.44 1.56
C ILE A 878 -12.65 24.74 0.91
N GLY A 879 -11.47 25.34 1.05
CA GLY A 879 -10.24 24.85 0.41
C GLY A 879 -10.08 25.35 -1.03
N ASN A 880 -9.47 24.54 -1.88
CA ASN A 880 -9.37 24.69 -3.33
C ASN A 880 -9.88 23.41 -4.05
N PRO A 881 -11.19 23.13 -4.02
CA PRO A 881 -11.75 21.87 -4.49
C PRO A 881 -11.99 21.82 -5.99
N ASP A 882 -11.80 20.63 -6.56
CA ASP A 882 -12.35 20.22 -7.86
C ASP A 882 -13.78 19.68 -7.73
N VAL A 883 -14.07 19.05 -6.58
CA VAL A 883 -15.36 18.45 -6.24
C VAL A 883 -15.77 18.87 -4.83
N ILE A 884 -17.03 19.23 -4.63
CA ILE A 884 -17.63 19.47 -3.32
C ILE A 884 -18.77 18.47 -3.09
N LEU A 885 -18.66 17.69 -2.02
CA LEU A 885 -19.75 16.84 -1.51
C LEU A 885 -20.57 17.66 -0.49
N LEU A 886 -21.80 18.02 -0.83
CA LEU A 886 -22.74 18.74 0.04
C LEU A 886 -23.78 17.78 0.60
N HIS A 887 -23.69 17.49 1.91
CA HIS A 887 -24.60 16.59 2.61
C HIS A 887 -25.21 17.27 3.83
N GLY A 888 -26.39 17.88 3.64
CA GLY A 888 -27.06 18.67 4.67
C GLY A 888 -28.57 18.79 4.45
N GLY A 889 -29.28 19.22 5.49
CA GLY A 889 -30.76 19.33 5.53
C GLY A 889 -31.40 18.54 6.68
N THR A 890 -30.71 17.53 7.20
CA THR A 890 -31.24 16.67 8.29
C THR A 890 -31.54 17.47 9.55
N ASN A 891 -30.63 18.37 9.95
CA ASN A 891 -30.83 19.21 11.12
C ASN A 891 -31.81 20.37 10.87
N ASP A 892 -31.93 20.87 9.64
CA ASP A 892 -32.97 21.82 9.24
C ASP A 892 -34.36 21.20 9.43
N TRP A 893 -34.50 19.93 9.07
CA TRP A 893 -35.70 19.15 9.33
C TRP A 893 -35.88 18.79 10.82
N ALA A 894 -34.83 18.34 11.52
CA ALA A 894 -34.94 17.79 12.88
C ALA A 894 -35.05 18.86 13.98
N HIS A 895 -34.19 19.88 13.93
CA HIS A 895 -33.93 20.80 15.04
C HIS A 895 -34.55 22.19 14.87
N ASN A 896 -34.93 22.56 13.65
CA ASN A 896 -35.12 23.97 13.32
C ASN A 896 -36.60 24.37 13.16
N ASP A 897 -36.90 25.60 13.59
CA ASP A 897 -38.19 26.27 13.34
C ASP A 897 -38.15 27.11 12.04
N ASN A 898 -37.01 27.08 11.34
CA ASN A 898 -36.81 27.81 10.10
C ASN A 898 -37.74 27.27 9.01
N ARG A 899 -38.23 28.23 8.21
CA ARG A 899 -39.11 27.96 7.09
C ARG A 899 -38.31 27.34 5.93
N LEU A 900 -39.00 26.57 5.11
CA LEU A 900 -38.47 26.10 3.83
C LEU A 900 -38.16 27.29 2.90
N TYR A 901 -39.05 28.30 2.87
CA TYR A 901 -38.90 29.60 2.18
C TYR A 901 -39.73 30.71 2.86
N THR A 902 -39.63 31.97 2.42
CA THR A 902 -40.11 33.19 3.12
C THR A 902 -41.57 33.16 3.59
N ASN A 903 -42.45 32.38 2.97
CA ASN A 903 -43.88 32.29 3.34
C ASN A 903 -44.38 30.86 3.59
N SER A 904 -43.47 29.92 3.82
CA SER A 904 -43.81 28.51 4.01
C SER A 904 -44.04 28.12 5.47
N GLY A 905 -44.55 26.90 5.66
CA GLY A 905 -44.43 26.21 6.94
C GLY A 905 -42.97 25.84 7.28
N MET A 906 -42.78 25.20 8.42
CA MET A 906 -41.48 24.66 8.85
C MET A 906 -40.96 23.63 7.84
N CYS A 907 -39.64 23.38 7.80
CA CYS A 907 -39.03 22.37 6.91
C CYS A 907 -39.59 20.94 7.06
N LYS A 908 -40.35 20.67 8.14
CA LYS A 908 -41.10 19.42 8.38
C LYS A 908 -42.34 19.24 7.51
N THR A 909 -42.84 20.29 6.84
CA THR A 909 -44.03 20.19 5.98
C THR A 909 -43.74 19.51 4.65
N ALA A 910 -44.72 18.77 4.09
CA ALA A 910 -44.54 17.99 2.87
C ALA A 910 -44.51 18.82 1.57
N ALA A 911 -45.07 20.04 1.55
CA ALA A 911 -45.20 20.82 0.33
C ALA A 911 -43.87 21.51 -0.08
N ALA A 912 -43.37 21.16 -1.26
CA ALA A 912 -42.25 21.85 -1.90
C ALA A 912 -42.66 23.27 -2.39
N PRO A 913 -41.71 24.21 -2.54
CA PRO A 913 -41.99 25.49 -3.18
C PRO A 913 -42.45 25.26 -4.63
N SER A 914 -43.46 26.03 -5.05
CA SER A 914 -43.89 26.06 -6.45
C SER A 914 -42.78 26.56 -7.36
N ASP A 915 -42.87 26.27 -8.66
CA ASP A 915 -41.85 26.71 -9.62
C ASP A 915 -41.73 28.24 -9.66
N ALA A 916 -42.84 28.97 -9.47
CA ALA A 916 -42.83 30.42 -9.40
C ALA A 916 -42.10 30.95 -8.16
N GLU A 917 -42.27 30.31 -6.99
CA GLU A 917 -41.56 30.69 -5.76
C GLU A 917 -40.07 30.38 -5.86
N MET A 918 -39.69 29.26 -6.49
CA MET A 918 -38.29 28.95 -6.79
C MET A 918 -37.67 29.97 -7.74
N GLU A 919 -38.37 30.30 -8.83
CA GLU A 919 -37.90 31.27 -9.81
C GLU A 919 -37.69 32.66 -9.19
N GLU A 920 -38.55 33.08 -8.26
CA GLU A 920 -38.36 34.33 -7.52
C GLU A 920 -37.07 34.31 -6.68
N MET A 921 -36.80 33.22 -5.97
CA MET A 921 -35.56 33.07 -5.20
C MET A 921 -34.31 33.01 -6.09
N PHE A 922 -34.39 32.33 -7.23
CA PHE A 922 -33.32 32.29 -8.22
C PHE A 922 -33.06 33.66 -8.83
N ALA A 923 -34.11 34.39 -9.24
CA ALA A 923 -33.97 35.72 -9.80
C ALA A 923 -33.28 36.70 -8.83
N ILE A 924 -33.57 36.62 -7.53
CA ILE A 924 -32.89 37.42 -6.50
C ILE A 924 -31.41 37.02 -6.39
N ALA A 925 -31.11 35.71 -6.34
CA ALA A 925 -29.75 35.21 -6.16
C ALA A 925 -28.85 35.38 -7.40
N ASP A 926 -29.42 35.30 -8.60
CA ASP A 926 -28.72 35.48 -9.88
C ASP A 926 -28.51 36.95 -10.22
N ALA A 927 -29.35 37.85 -9.69
CA ALA A 927 -29.13 39.30 -9.77
C ALA A 927 -27.94 39.76 -8.92
N ALA A 928 -27.54 39.01 -7.89
CA ALA A 928 -26.34 39.26 -7.11
C ALA A 928 -25.09 38.92 -7.93
N SER A 929 -24.38 39.98 -8.35
CA SER A 929 -23.29 39.92 -9.33
C SER A 929 -21.90 40.11 -8.71
N THR A 930 -21.85 40.56 -7.47
CA THR A 930 -20.62 40.74 -6.69
C THR A 930 -20.60 39.83 -5.48
N ARG A 931 -19.40 39.57 -4.95
CA ARG A 931 -19.21 38.76 -3.75
C ARG A 931 -20.02 39.30 -2.57
N GLU A 932 -19.97 40.61 -2.34
CA GLU A 932 -20.68 41.28 -1.26
C GLU A 932 -22.20 41.14 -1.40
N GLU A 933 -22.74 41.23 -2.63
CA GLU A 933 -24.17 41.01 -2.88
C GLU A 933 -24.59 39.56 -2.61
N ILE A 934 -23.75 38.58 -2.98
CA ILE A 934 -24.01 37.15 -2.71
C ILE A 934 -23.95 36.88 -1.20
N GLU A 935 -22.96 37.45 -0.50
CA GLU A 935 -22.84 37.35 0.96
C GLU A 935 -24.01 38.00 1.70
N ALA A 936 -24.65 39.01 1.11
CA ALA A 936 -25.83 39.69 1.64
C ALA A 936 -27.15 38.96 1.39
N LEU A 937 -27.17 37.89 0.57
CA LEU A 937 -28.37 37.07 0.36
C LEU A 937 -28.90 36.50 1.67
N ASP A 938 -30.21 36.31 1.76
CA ASP A 938 -30.85 35.70 2.91
C ASP A 938 -30.35 34.26 3.12
N ASP A 939 -30.06 33.90 4.37
CA ASP A 939 -29.69 32.54 4.78
C ASP A 939 -30.55 32.02 5.93
N THR A 940 -31.70 32.65 6.20
CA THR A 940 -32.58 32.29 7.32
C THR A 940 -33.59 31.20 6.97
N THR A 941 -33.88 30.97 5.68
CA THR A 941 -34.70 29.84 5.20
C THR A 941 -33.84 28.76 4.57
N PHE A 942 -34.34 27.52 4.52
CA PHE A 942 -33.57 26.41 3.93
C PHE A 942 -33.20 26.67 2.46
N CYS A 943 -34.18 27.06 1.63
CA CYS A 943 -33.94 27.27 0.21
C CYS A 943 -32.96 28.43 -0.03
N THR A 944 -33.16 29.57 0.64
CA THR A 944 -32.29 30.75 0.46
C THR A 944 -30.86 30.49 0.94
N ALA A 945 -30.68 29.81 2.07
CA ALA A 945 -29.36 29.42 2.57
C ALA A 945 -28.64 28.44 1.64
N TYR A 946 -29.35 27.43 1.11
CA TYR A 946 -28.78 26.45 0.19
C TYR A 946 -28.40 27.10 -1.14
N ILE A 947 -29.26 27.96 -1.69
CA ILE A 947 -28.98 28.78 -2.89
C ILE A 947 -27.74 29.65 -2.67
N LYS A 948 -27.70 30.40 -1.55
CA LYS A 948 -26.57 31.26 -1.21
C LYS A 948 -25.26 30.47 -1.12
N LEU A 949 -25.27 29.30 -0.49
CA LEU A 949 -24.07 28.46 -0.38
C LEU A 949 -23.56 28.00 -1.75
N VAL A 950 -24.46 27.55 -2.63
CA VAL A 950 -24.10 27.14 -4.01
C VAL A 950 -23.59 28.32 -4.82
N ARG A 951 -24.23 29.50 -4.73
CA ARG A 951 -23.76 30.73 -5.38
C ARG A 951 -22.37 31.12 -4.92
N LEU A 952 -22.11 31.08 -3.61
CA LEU A 952 -20.79 31.38 -3.03
C LEU A 952 -19.69 30.46 -3.57
N TRP A 953 -20.01 29.19 -3.84
CA TRP A 953 -19.05 28.24 -4.42
C TRP A 953 -18.85 28.43 -5.92
N ILE A 954 -19.91 28.68 -6.68
CA ILE A 954 -19.79 28.92 -8.14
C ILE A 954 -19.00 30.20 -8.40
N ASP A 955 -19.22 31.22 -7.59
CA ASP A 955 -18.47 32.48 -7.60
C ASP A 955 -16.99 32.26 -7.27
N GLN A 956 -16.69 31.57 -6.17
CA GLN A 956 -15.33 31.43 -5.68
C GLN A 956 -14.51 30.33 -6.38
N TYR A 957 -15.17 29.29 -6.90
CA TYR A 957 -14.54 28.13 -7.52
C TYR A 957 -15.14 27.83 -8.91
N PRO A 958 -14.76 28.61 -9.94
CA PRO A 958 -15.26 28.39 -11.29
C PRO A 958 -14.94 26.97 -11.80
N GLY A 959 -15.97 26.25 -12.23
CA GLY A 959 -15.85 24.89 -12.76
C GLY A 959 -15.87 23.77 -11.70
N VAL A 960 -16.04 24.10 -10.41
CA VAL A 960 -16.18 23.08 -9.35
C VAL A 960 -17.40 22.19 -9.61
N LYS A 961 -17.22 20.88 -9.39
CA LYS A 961 -18.34 19.93 -9.41
C LYS A 961 -19.00 19.86 -8.05
N ILE A 962 -20.31 20.08 -8.00
CA ILE A 962 -21.07 20.01 -6.74
C ILE A 962 -21.96 18.76 -6.77
N VAL A 963 -21.80 17.91 -5.75
CA VAL A 963 -22.65 16.74 -5.50
C VAL A 963 -23.53 17.02 -4.29
N CYS A 964 -24.83 17.18 -4.53
CA CYS A 964 -25.85 17.35 -3.49
C CYS A 964 -26.35 15.97 -3.04
N ILE A 965 -26.08 15.59 -1.80
CA ILE A 965 -26.51 14.32 -1.22
C ILE A 965 -27.80 14.57 -0.43
N ILE A 966 -28.91 14.00 -0.91
CA ILE A 966 -30.23 14.11 -0.27
C ILE A 966 -30.35 12.96 0.73
N GLY A 967 -30.43 13.29 2.01
CA GLY A 967 -30.58 12.33 3.09
C GLY A 967 -31.91 11.56 3.03
N ASP A 968 -31.90 10.34 3.56
CA ASP A 968 -33.03 9.41 3.64
C ASP A 968 -34.09 9.79 4.71
N TYR A 969 -33.78 10.77 5.55
CA TYR A 969 -34.63 11.24 6.64
C TYR A 969 -35.04 12.71 6.49
N LEU A 970 -35.47 13.08 5.28
CA LEU A 970 -35.92 14.43 4.91
C LEU A 970 -37.40 14.43 4.51
N SER A 971 -38.01 15.63 4.41
CA SER A 971 -39.35 15.79 3.83
C SER A 971 -39.26 15.87 2.30
N GLU A 972 -40.34 15.46 1.62
CA GLU A 972 -40.50 15.62 0.16
C GLU A 972 -40.29 17.09 -0.27
N GLY A 973 -40.74 18.04 0.55
CA GLY A 973 -40.50 19.47 0.32
C GLY A 973 -39.02 19.84 0.27
N VAL A 974 -38.19 19.30 1.17
CA VAL A 974 -36.73 19.53 1.19
C VAL A 974 -36.05 18.82 0.02
N GLU A 975 -36.39 17.56 -0.25
CA GLU A 975 -35.89 16.79 -1.40
C GLU A 975 -36.11 17.54 -2.71
N GLN A 976 -37.36 17.91 -3.01
CA GLN A 976 -37.72 18.61 -4.25
C GLN A 976 -37.06 19.99 -4.35
N SER A 977 -36.85 20.67 -3.22
CA SER A 977 -36.11 21.94 -3.20
C SER A 977 -34.65 21.73 -3.62
N ILE A 978 -33.96 20.73 -3.06
CA ILE A 978 -32.56 20.41 -3.43
C ILE A 978 -32.46 20.03 -4.91
N LEU A 979 -33.39 19.21 -5.42
CA LEU A 979 -33.43 18.81 -6.83
C LEU A 979 -33.58 20.04 -7.76
N LYS A 980 -34.49 20.96 -7.45
CA LYS A 980 -34.69 22.19 -8.23
C LYS A 980 -33.47 23.11 -8.18
N ILE A 981 -32.88 23.32 -7.00
CA ILE A 981 -31.68 24.17 -6.83
C ILE A 981 -30.49 23.57 -7.58
N ALA A 982 -30.25 22.26 -7.45
CA ALA A 982 -29.16 21.59 -8.14
C ALA A 982 -29.33 21.66 -9.66
N GLY A 983 -30.56 21.45 -10.16
CA GLY A 983 -30.89 21.58 -11.58
C GLY A 983 -30.62 22.98 -12.12
N HIS A 984 -30.99 24.03 -11.38
CA HIS A 984 -30.77 25.43 -11.78
C HIS A 984 -29.29 25.78 -11.91
N TYR A 985 -28.47 25.34 -10.95
CA TYR A 985 -27.04 25.69 -10.89
C TYR A 985 -26.10 24.65 -11.51
N GLY A 986 -26.62 23.61 -12.15
CA GLY A 986 -25.81 22.58 -12.82
C GLY A 986 -25.10 21.60 -11.88
N ALA A 987 -25.48 21.54 -10.59
CA ALA A 987 -25.03 20.52 -9.66
C ALA A 987 -25.71 19.16 -9.94
N LYS A 988 -25.17 18.07 -9.37
CA LYS A 988 -25.75 16.73 -9.48
C LYS A 988 -26.23 16.24 -8.12
N CYS A 989 -27.37 15.54 -8.09
CA CYS A 989 -27.91 14.99 -6.86
C CYS A 989 -27.70 13.47 -6.78
N VAL A 990 -27.54 12.98 -5.56
CA VAL A 990 -27.69 11.56 -5.20
C VAL A 990 -28.80 11.47 -4.17
N ASP A 991 -29.87 10.77 -4.52
CA ASP A 991 -31.09 10.72 -3.72
C ASP A 991 -31.17 9.43 -2.91
N LEU A 992 -30.97 9.54 -1.59
CA LEU A 992 -31.09 8.42 -0.66
C LEU A 992 -32.54 8.20 -0.19
N LEU A 993 -33.43 9.19 -0.36
CA LEU A 993 -34.83 9.13 0.06
C LEU A 993 -35.66 8.23 -0.86
N GLN A 994 -35.41 8.26 -2.18
CA GLN A 994 -36.14 7.44 -3.16
C GLN A 994 -35.80 5.94 -3.15
N VAL A 995 -34.83 5.51 -2.35
CA VAL A 995 -34.50 4.10 -2.16
C VAL A 995 -35.47 3.52 -1.11
N ASN A 996 -36.74 3.29 -1.50
CA ASN A 996 -37.82 2.59 -0.78
C ASN A 996 -37.55 2.33 0.72
N GLY A 997 -37.73 3.37 1.55
CA GLY A 997 -37.75 3.25 3.00
C GLY A 997 -36.49 2.61 3.59
N PHE A 998 -35.41 3.40 3.71
CA PHE A 998 -34.17 3.02 4.40
C PHE A 998 -34.40 2.41 5.81
N ASN A 999 -35.60 2.62 6.39
CA ASN A 999 -36.04 2.08 7.69
C ASN A 999 -37.21 1.05 7.66
N ASP A 1000 -37.75 0.61 6.52
CA ASP A 1000 -39.00 -0.18 6.48
C ASP A 1000 -38.95 -1.52 5.73
N GLN A 1001 -37.75 -2.08 5.51
CA GLN A 1001 -37.59 -3.44 4.94
C GLN A 1001 -36.97 -4.45 5.91
N THR A 1002 -37.48 -5.67 5.86
CA THR A 1002 -37.15 -6.81 6.74
C THR A 1002 -35.70 -7.33 6.62
N TYR A 1003 -34.87 -6.74 5.74
CA TYR A 1003 -33.51 -7.21 5.42
C TYR A 1003 -32.50 -6.09 5.07
N MET A 1004 -32.54 -4.90 5.71
CA MET A 1004 -31.60 -3.79 5.39
C MET A 1004 -30.83 -3.19 6.59
N PRO A 1005 -29.66 -2.55 6.36
CA PRO A 1005 -28.70 -2.17 7.41
C PRO A 1005 -29.24 -1.07 8.32
N LYS A 1006 -29.30 -1.34 9.62
CA LYS A 1006 -29.91 -0.44 10.60
C LYS A 1006 -29.03 0.80 10.83
N HIS A 1007 -29.64 1.98 10.93
CA HIS A 1007 -29.06 3.08 11.71
C HIS A 1007 -28.86 2.61 13.15
N ASP A 1008 -27.83 3.10 13.83
CA ASP A 1008 -27.67 2.89 15.27
C ASP A 1008 -28.88 3.51 15.99
N PHE A 1009 -29.92 2.71 16.24
CA PHE A 1009 -31.17 3.17 16.84
C PHE A 1009 -31.00 3.18 18.36
N ASN A 1010 -30.35 4.22 18.88
CA ASN A 1010 -30.41 4.48 20.32
C ASN A 1010 -31.73 5.21 20.60
N GLY A 1011 -32.63 4.59 21.38
CA GLY A 1011 -34.03 4.97 21.58
C GLY A 1011 -34.33 6.34 22.22
N SER A 1012 -33.42 7.31 22.11
CA SER A 1012 -33.61 8.69 22.58
C SER A 1012 -32.74 9.76 21.87
N SER A 1013 -31.93 9.42 20.85
CA SER A 1013 -31.11 10.39 20.09
C SER A 1013 -30.94 9.94 18.62
N GLY A 1014 -31.07 10.88 17.67
CA GLY A 1014 -31.38 10.62 16.25
C GLY A 1014 -30.54 9.59 15.47
N CYS A 1015 -31.11 9.07 14.38
CA CYS A 1015 -30.57 8.00 13.52
C CYS A 1015 -29.32 8.46 12.75
N HIS A 1016 -28.16 7.83 13.01
CA HIS A 1016 -26.90 8.09 12.28
C HIS A 1016 -26.47 6.81 11.51
N PRO A 1017 -25.86 6.92 10.31
CA PRO A 1017 -25.51 5.74 9.50
C PRO A 1017 -24.43 4.85 10.13
N GLY A 1018 -24.70 3.55 10.25
CA GLY A 1018 -23.67 2.56 10.58
C GLY A 1018 -22.70 2.29 9.42
N VAL A 1019 -21.70 1.43 9.64
CA VAL A 1019 -20.64 1.11 8.64
C VAL A 1019 -21.22 0.64 7.30
N GLN A 1020 -22.25 -0.22 7.33
CA GLN A 1020 -22.88 -0.74 6.13
C GLN A 1020 -23.64 0.35 5.36
N ALA A 1021 -24.32 1.25 6.07
CA ALA A 1021 -25.02 2.38 5.46
C ALA A 1021 -24.03 3.38 4.84
N MET A 1022 -22.89 3.66 5.50
CA MET A 1022 -21.84 4.49 4.92
C MET A 1022 -21.28 3.92 3.61
N ARG A 1023 -21.04 2.60 3.56
CA ARG A 1023 -20.60 1.92 2.33
C ARG A 1023 -21.66 1.95 1.24
N PHE A 1024 -22.94 1.83 1.60
CA PHE A 1024 -24.02 1.99 0.63
C PHE A 1024 -24.03 3.39 0.02
N ILE A 1025 -23.93 4.43 0.86
CA ILE A 1025 -23.88 5.83 0.41
C ILE A 1025 -22.70 6.03 -0.55
N SER A 1026 -21.50 5.55 -0.21
CA SER A 1026 -20.32 5.71 -1.07
C SER A 1026 -20.49 5.01 -2.42
N ASN A 1027 -20.94 3.75 -2.40
CA ASN A 1027 -21.17 2.96 -3.60
C ASN A 1027 -22.22 3.61 -4.51
N LYS A 1028 -23.32 4.12 -3.95
CA LYS A 1028 -24.38 4.77 -4.72
C LYS A 1028 -23.89 6.05 -5.39
N ILE A 1029 -23.17 6.91 -4.64
CA ILE A 1029 -22.56 8.12 -5.20
C ILE A 1029 -21.69 7.77 -6.40
N TYR A 1030 -20.77 6.81 -6.25
CA TYR A 1030 -19.85 6.48 -7.32
C TYR A 1030 -20.51 5.72 -8.47
N THR A 1031 -21.50 4.88 -8.20
CA THR A 1031 -22.23 4.15 -9.26
C THR A 1031 -23.00 5.11 -10.16
N GLU A 1032 -23.64 6.14 -9.58
CA GLU A 1032 -24.46 7.09 -10.36
C GLU A 1032 -23.61 8.19 -11.01
N LEU A 1033 -22.58 8.67 -10.31
CA LEU A 1033 -21.84 9.86 -10.72
C LEU A 1033 -20.36 9.60 -11.04
N GLY A 1034 -19.83 8.40 -10.87
CA GLY A 1034 -18.40 8.09 -11.05
C GLY A 1034 -17.87 8.54 -12.41
N GLY A 1035 -18.55 8.18 -13.51
CA GLY A 1035 -18.15 8.64 -14.85
C GLY A 1035 -18.09 10.17 -14.99
N TRP A 1036 -19.01 10.90 -14.34
CA TRP A 1036 -18.99 12.36 -14.33
C TRP A 1036 -17.89 12.91 -13.43
N LEU A 1037 -17.72 12.37 -12.21
CA LEU A 1037 -16.67 12.75 -11.27
C LEU A 1037 -15.27 12.59 -11.87
N GLU A 1038 -15.07 11.55 -12.69
CA GLU A 1038 -13.78 11.26 -13.35
C GLU A 1038 -13.54 12.10 -14.62
N SER A 1039 -14.57 12.73 -15.19
CA SER A 1039 -14.47 13.45 -16.47
C SER A 1039 -13.98 14.90 -16.36
N GLY A 1040 -13.42 15.46 -17.42
CA GLY A 1040 -13.05 16.88 -17.50
C GLY A 1040 -11.61 17.21 -17.08
N SER A 1041 -11.18 18.43 -17.38
CA SER A 1041 -9.88 18.97 -17.01
C SER A 1041 -9.99 19.68 -15.66
N PHE A 1042 -9.26 19.17 -14.67
CA PHE A 1042 -9.19 19.71 -13.30
C PHE A 1042 -8.24 20.91 -13.24
N ASN A 1043 -8.54 21.91 -12.39
CA ASN A 1043 -7.89 23.21 -12.45
C ASN A 1043 -6.38 23.07 -12.13
N LYS A 1044 -5.54 23.34 -13.14
CA LYS A 1044 -4.06 23.33 -13.06
C LYS A 1044 -3.47 24.61 -12.46
N THR A 1045 -4.28 25.63 -12.22
CA THR A 1045 -3.83 26.99 -11.93
C THR A 1045 -4.14 27.39 -10.51
N ALA A 1046 -3.25 27.03 -9.57
CA ALA A 1046 -3.17 27.70 -8.27
C ALA A 1046 -1.76 27.62 -7.63
N GLU A 1047 -0.71 27.28 -8.38
CA GLU A 1047 0.67 27.47 -7.88
C GLU A 1047 1.21 28.88 -8.20
N SER A 1048 0.58 29.67 -9.06
CA SER A 1048 1.10 30.97 -9.50
C SER A 1048 0.37 32.22 -8.99
N ASP A 1049 -0.79 32.10 -8.33
CA ASP A 1049 -1.66 33.28 -8.07
C ASP A 1049 -1.83 33.57 -6.56
N PHE A 1050 -0.75 33.40 -5.78
CA PHE A 1050 -0.73 33.75 -4.35
C PHE A 1050 -0.66 35.27 -4.06
N GLU A 1051 -0.76 36.14 -5.07
CA GLU A 1051 -0.56 37.59 -4.91
C GLU A 1051 -1.82 38.44 -4.60
N GLN A 1052 -3.02 37.89 -4.42
CA GLN A 1052 -4.23 38.73 -4.22
C GLN A 1052 -5.01 38.60 -2.90
N PHE A 1053 -4.43 38.04 -1.84
CA PHE A 1053 -5.03 38.11 -0.49
C PHE A 1053 -4.20 38.96 0.49
N ASN A 1054 -4.13 40.26 0.18
CA ASN A 1054 -3.70 41.32 1.10
C ASN A 1054 -4.83 42.35 1.19
N MET A 1055 -5.81 42.17 2.07
CA MET A 1055 -6.67 43.26 2.57
C MET A 1055 -7.26 42.90 3.95
N LEU A 1056 -6.46 43.06 5.01
CA LEU A 1056 -6.96 43.25 6.40
C LEU A 1056 -6.13 44.30 7.16
N GLU A 1057 -5.56 45.28 6.45
CA GLU A 1057 -5.22 46.58 7.04
C GLU A 1057 -6.33 47.56 6.67
N ASN A 1058 -7.30 47.72 7.56
CA ASN A 1058 -8.09 48.93 7.81
C ASN A 1058 -9.43 48.54 8.42
N PHE A 1059 -9.52 48.50 9.75
CA PHE A 1059 -10.68 49.01 10.47
C PHE A 1059 -10.27 49.25 11.93
N SER A 1060 -9.70 50.44 12.17
CA SER A 1060 -9.81 51.11 13.46
C SER A 1060 -11.06 51.99 13.42
N MET A 1061 -12.08 51.62 14.19
CA MET A 1061 -12.96 52.54 14.94
C MET A 1061 -13.84 51.76 15.90
#